data_AF-A0A9P7RA69-F1
#
_entry.id   AF-A0A9P7RA69-F1
#
_cell.length_a   1.000
_cell.length_b   1.000
_cell.length_c   1.000
_cell.angle_alpha   90.00
_cell.angle_beta   90.00
_cell.angle_gamma   90.00
#
_symmetry.space_group_name_H-M   'P 1'
#
loop_
_entity.id
_entity.type
_entity.pdbx_description
1 polymer ?
#
loop_
_entity_poly.entity_id
_entity_poly.type
_entity_poly.pdbx_seq_one_letter_code
_entity_poly.pdbx_strand_id
1 'polypeptide(L)'
;MNYRNMEGEKRETFGSSRESKASALGLEDLYVEEDEPSSSTQAEDQTPPEYTPQYTPQRQWPMPLNIVVQVVGSRGDVQPFLALASALQKAGHRVRIATHPQFSAFVLESNNSVPNSPNKIEFFPVGGDPADLMAYMVESPSLIPKMSQIRAGIIQRKRDMYVEMLDGFWRSCVHPDPLSNVPFVADAIIANPPSFAHVHCAQALGIPVHLMFTMPWSSTKAFPHPLANIGFSKADKKSTNHASYAAVEFLTWQGLGDLVNVWRVQSLGLEPVPSTEGHRILESLQVPFTYCWSPSLVPKPSDWGPHIDISGFFFRDPAPYTPPPDLEAFLKAGPPPIYVGFGSIVVGGIGGLMTMVLSAIKATGVRAIISRGWSNLNGEESDNVFYVGDCPHEWLFQQVAAVIHHGGAGTTACGLRYGKPTTIVPFFGDQPFWGAVVAEAGAGPDPIPYRSLTSQKLIQAIQLCLSPDAVRSARKLADAMQRENGVQAAVDAFHANLPQSKMGCDFFSDQPAALVYGRGKKQVKMCRPVASILVKNGKLQRKQLKSYRSKPTNIENQRWDPLTAVSAASLSTIVKMAGATADIIVKPFEQYKRTSESGENLEEQQQVENTQRHSQAPAFAMLPLPGVGVPDGAVAAASAVDEKTSSARPPPSRGSRDSSSNGGAKPGAMAAAAANGVGKLAGNATKGLLVDIPLAVTEGLRAVPNLYGEPVRKHDAVEGFRSGVSVAGKTFCQDMKGGLTDIFVHTYTGKKEQGALGAAKGLGKGVVSLVTKSTAATFGLVSYPAQGIYRSIWAASYADTRRSIEDEKLLEGDWMVSMSPGWKMDHAAIVEDFEGMKGTRGQ
;
A
#
# COMPACT_ATOMS: atom_id res chain seq x y z
N MET A 1 -32.89 59.78 15.00
CA MET A 1 -31.81 59.55 14.01
C MET A 1 -30.48 59.81 14.67
N ASN A 2 -29.39 59.04 14.50
CA ASN A 2 -29.26 57.69 13.92
C ASN A 2 -28.17 56.92 14.70
N TYR A 3 -28.56 56.11 15.69
CA TYR A 3 -27.62 55.24 16.43
C TYR A 3 -27.33 53.90 15.72
N ARG A 4 -28.02 53.60 14.60
CA ARG A 4 -27.93 52.31 13.89
C ARG A 4 -26.73 52.15 12.95
N ASN A 5 -26.00 53.22 12.61
CA ASN A 5 -24.94 53.13 11.58
C ASN A 5 -23.60 52.59 12.12
N MET A 6 -23.21 52.89 13.36
CA MET A 6 -21.91 52.47 13.92
C MET A 6 -21.80 50.97 14.24
N GLU A 7 -22.91 50.23 14.27
CA GLU A 7 -22.90 48.76 14.40
C GLU A 7 -22.77 48.05 13.04
N GLY A 8 -23.10 48.74 11.93
CA GLY A 8 -22.90 48.24 10.57
C GLY A 8 -21.42 48.22 10.18
N GLU A 9 -20.75 49.37 10.27
CA GLU A 9 -19.32 49.53 9.91
C GLU A 9 -18.40 48.62 10.75
N LYS A 10 -18.81 48.25 11.97
CA LYS A 10 -18.11 47.29 12.84
C LYS A 10 -18.34 45.81 12.49
N ARG A 11 -19.37 45.47 11.70
CA ARG A 11 -19.52 44.13 11.11
C ARG A 11 -18.73 44.01 9.81
N GLU A 12 -18.80 45.02 8.94
CA GLU A 12 -18.08 45.00 7.65
C GLU A 12 -16.56 44.90 7.84
N THR A 13 -16.00 45.60 8.84
CA THR A 13 -14.56 45.55 9.16
C THR A 13 -14.06 44.22 9.77
N PHE A 14 -14.94 43.26 10.09
CA PHE A 14 -14.56 41.89 10.47
C PHE A 14 -14.94 40.83 9.44
N GLY A 15 -15.83 41.13 8.49
CA GLY A 15 -16.24 40.19 7.44
C GLY A 15 -15.31 40.17 6.22
N SER A 16 -14.76 41.32 5.79
CA SER A 16 -14.24 41.49 4.42
C SER A 16 -12.78 41.05 4.18
N SER A 17 -12.21 40.16 4.98
CA SER A 17 -10.84 39.62 4.75
C SER A 17 -10.70 38.12 4.98
N ARG A 18 -11.78 37.36 4.81
CA ARG A 18 -11.85 35.92 5.11
C ARG A 18 -11.33 35.00 3.98
N GLU A 19 -10.19 35.33 3.35
CA GLU A 19 -9.32 34.28 2.77
C GLU A 19 -8.69 33.52 3.96
N SER A 20 -9.44 32.60 4.59
CA SER A 20 -8.92 31.70 5.63
C SER A 20 -7.83 30.79 5.04
N LYS A 21 -6.94 30.20 5.87
CA LYS A 21 -5.96 29.25 5.30
C LYS A 21 -6.57 27.92 4.87
N ALA A 22 -7.82 27.64 5.27
CA ALA A 22 -8.62 26.58 4.67
C ALA A 22 -8.77 26.79 3.15
N SER A 23 -8.88 28.05 2.69
CA SER A 23 -8.85 28.41 1.27
C SER A 23 -7.56 28.00 0.56
N ALA A 24 -6.42 28.06 1.25
CA ALA A 24 -5.13 27.61 0.71
C ALA A 24 -4.98 26.07 0.67
N LEU A 25 -5.90 25.33 1.31
CA LEU A 25 -5.95 23.86 1.33
C LEU A 25 -7.22 23.30 0.66
N GLY A 26 -8.08 24.14 0.09
CA GLY A 26 -9.33 23.75 -0.58
C GLY A 26 -10.43 23.24 0.34
N LEU A 27 -10.31 23.43 1.67
CA LEU A 27 -11.23 22.89 2.67
C LEU A 27 -12.58 23.64 2.75
N GLU A 28 -12.73 24.74 1.99
CA GLU A 28 -13.94 25.58 1.88
C GLU A 28 -15.20 24.76 1.56
N ASP A 29 -15.06 23.69 0.76
CA ASP A 29 -16.18 22.82 0.37
C ASP A 29 -16.63 21.84 1.50
N LEU A 30 -15.93 21.77 2.64
CA LEU A 30 -16.27 20.81 3.71
C LEU A 30 -17.48 21.24 4.57
N TYR A 31 -17.67 22.55 4.73
CA TYR A 31 -18.71 23.16 5.57
C TYR A 31 -19.40 24.27 4.77
N VAL A 32 -20.47 23.91 4.06
CA VAL A 32 -21.23 24.83 3.22
C VAL A 32 -21.82 25.96 4.09
N GLU A 33 -21.45 27.21 3.81
CA GLU A 33 -22.16 28.38 4.35
C GLU A 33 -23.51 28.52 3.61
N GLU A 34 -24.59 28.80 4.35
CA GLU A 34 -25.91 29.06 3.77
C GLU A 34 -25.92 30.43 3.07
N ASP A 35 -26.47 30.50 1.85
CA ASP A 35 -26.66 31.75 1.12
C ASP A 35 -27.60 32.74 1.85
N GLU A 36 -27.40 34.04 1.61
CA GLU A 36 -28.09 35.16 2.27
C GLU A 36 -29.64 35.05 2.31
N PRO A 37 -30.29 35.60 3.37
CA PRO A 37 -31.60 35.15 3.82
C PRO A 37 -32.77 35.58 2.91
N SER A 38 -33.24 34.65 2.08
CA SER A 38 -34.57 34.75 1.47
C SER A 38 -35.69 34.45 2.50
N SER A 39 -36.87 35.04 2.28
CA SER A 39 -37.87 35.26 3.33
C SER A 39 -38.47 34.00 3.98
N SER A 40 -38.28 33.89 5.30
CA SER A 40 -39.23 33.30 6.26
C SER A 40 -39.85 31.94 5.89
N THR A 41 -39.02 30.89 5.92
CA THR A 41 -39.49 29.53 6.25
C THR A 41 -38.69 29.02 7.46
N GLN A 42 -39.12 27.92 8.10
CA GLN A 42 -38.52 27.46 9.36
C GLN A 42 -37.08 26.99 9.17
N ALA A 43 -36.20 27.35 10.10
CA ALA A 43 -34.82 26.85 10.15
C ALA A 43 -34.83 25.40 10.65
N GLU A 44 -34.63 24.44 9.74
CA GLU A 44 -34.31 23.07 10.09
C GLU A 44 -32.81 22.96 10.41
N ASP A 45 -32.43 22.41 11.56
CA ASP A 45 -31.03 22.14 11.92
C ASP A 45 -30.50 20.94 11.12
N GLN A 46 -30.28 21.16 9.82
CA GLN A 46 -29.74 20.15 8.91
C GLN A 46 -28.23 19.98 9.19
N THR A 47 -27.94 19.13 10.17
CA THR A 47 -26.60 18.57 10.40
C THR A 47 -26.01 18.01 9.09
N PRO A 48 -24.68 18.07 8.88
CA PRO A 48 -24.03 17.39 7.75
C PRO A 48 -24.53 15.95 7.62
N PRO A 49 -24.80 15.45 6.40
CA PRO A 49 -25.50 14.19 6.20
C PRO A 49 -24.75 13.05 6.88
N GLU A 50 -25.42 12.37 7.81
CA GLU A 50 -24.83 11.31 8.63
C GLU A 50 -24.21 10.24 7.73
N TYR A 51 -22.88 10.12 7.76
CA TYR A 51 -22.14 9.20 6.89
C TYR A 51 -22.55 7.76 7.22
N THR A 52 -23.47 7.24 6.40
CA THR A 52 -23.89 5.85 6.43
C THR A 52 -22.84 5.04 5.67
N PRO A 53 -22.14 4.08 6.31
CA PRO A 53 -21.14 3.27 5.62
C PRO A 53 -21.77 2.48 4.47
N GLN A 54 -21.04 2.36 3.35
CA GLN A 54 -21.56 1.74 2.12
C GLN A 54 -21.53 0.19 2.16
N TYR A 55 -21.40 -0.39 3.35
CA TYR A 55 -21.36 -1.82 3.61
C TYR A 55 -22.33 -2.19 4.75
N THR A 56 -22.74 -3.46 4.81
CA THR A 56 -23.54 -3.98 5.93
C THR A 56 -22.63 -4.54 7.04
N PRO A 57 -22.69 -4.02 8.28
CA PRO A 57 -21.87 -4.52 9.40
C PRO A 57 -22.03 -6.02 9.67
N GLN A 58 -20.94 -6.78 9.61
CA GLN A 58 -20.93 -8.21 9.96
C GLN A 58 -20.75 -8.40 11.48
N ARG A 59 -21.83 -8.18 12.24
CA ARG A 59 -21.85 -8.27 13.72
C ARG A 59 -21.31 -9.57 14.33
N GLN A 60 -21.23 -10.65 13.54
CA GLN A 60 -20.53 -11.89 13.90
C GLN A 60 -19.78 -12.41 12.68
N TRP A 61 -18.46 -12.51 12.79
CA TRP A 61 -17.60 -13.07 11.74
C TRP A 61 -17.39 -14.58 11.95
N PRO A 62 -17.53 -15.44 10.92
CA PRO A 62 -17.77 -16.88 11.12
C PRO A 62 -16.50 -17.74 11.35
N MET A 63 -15.29 -17.18 11.28
CA MET A 63 -14.05 -17.95 11.44
C MET A 63 -12.94 -17.12 12.10
N PRO A 64 -12.24 -17.63 13.13
CA PRO A 64 -11.07 -16.95 13.68
C PRO A 64 -10.01 -16.80 12.60
N LEU A 65 -9.29 -15.67 12.61
CA LEU A 65 -8.23 -15.36 11.65
C LEU A 65 -6.98 -14.94 12.40
N ASN A 66 -5.82 -15.28 11.85
CA ASN A 66 -4.55 -14.67 12.21
C ASN A 66 -4.43 -13.31 11.50
N ILE A 67 -4.52 -12.21 12.25
CA ILE A 67 -4.39 -10.85 11.73
C ILE A 67 -3.08 -10.24 12.23
N VAL A 68 -2.22 -9.86 11.29
CA VAL A 68 -1.05 -9.02 11.60
C VAL A 68 -1.38 -7.56 11.32
N VAL A 69 -1.02 -6.69 12.27
CA VAL A 69 -1.30 -5.25 12.24
C VAL A 69 0.04 -4.51 12.17
N GLN A 70 0.40 -4.03 10.98
CA GLN A 70 1.70 -3.43 10.68
C GLN A 70 1.65 -1.91 10.89
N VAL A 71 2.38 -1.39 11.88
CA VAL A 71 2.34 0.04 12.25
C VAL A 71 3.73 0.63 12.36
N VAL A 72 4.01 1.65 11.56
CA VAL A 72 5.18 2.53 11.68
C VAL A 72 4.74 3.86 12.26
N GLY A 73 5.54 4.43 13.18
CA GLY A 73 5.32 5.78 13.67
C GLY A 73 5.50 5.94 15.18
N SER A 74 4.87 6.98 15.71
CA SER A 74 4.91 7.40 17.12
C SER A 74 3.94 6.59 18.00
N ARG A 75 3.92 6.90 19.31
CA ARG A 75 2.85 6.42 20.21
C ARG A 75 1.45 6.84 19.72
N GLY A 76 1.34 7.99 19.06
CA GLY A 76 0.07 8.48 18.48
C GLY A 76 -0.43 7.62 17.31
N ASP A 77 0.46 6.91 16.62
CA ASP A 77 0.14 5.98 15.55
C ASP A 77 -0.19 4.58 16.11
N VAL A 78 0.58 4.10 17.09
CA VAL A 78 0.40 2.77 17.69
C VAL A 78 -0.83 2.68 18.61
N GLN A 79 -1.12 3.72 19.40
CA GLN A 79 -2.22 3.70 20.39
C GLN A 79 -3.62 3.44 19.77
N PRO A 80 -4.00 4.04 18.62
CA PRO A 80 -5.19 3.67 17.86
C PRO A 80 -5.29 2.17 17.53
N PHE A 81 -4.21 1.56 17.03
CA PHE A 81 -4.24 0.17 16.60
C PHE A 81 -4.35 -0.84 17.77
N LEU A 82 -3.99 -0.45 19.00
CA LEU A 82 -4.28 -1.26 20.19
C LEU A 82 -5.79 -1.32 20.50
N ALA A 83 -6.54 -0.24 20.25
CA ALA A 83 -7.99 -0.25 20.36
C ALA A 83 -8.63 -1.18 19.32
N LEU A 84 -8.19 -1.06 18.06
CA LEU A 84 -8.61 -1.94 16.96
C LEU A 84 -8.29 -3.41 17.23
N ALA A 85 -7.07 -3.72 17.67
CA ALA A 85 -6.66 -5.09 18.00
C ALA A 85 -7.51 -5.68 19.13
N SER A 86 -7.84 -4.88 20.15
CA SER A 86 -8.74 -5.28 21.23
C SER A 86 -10.15 -5.61 20.72
N ALA A 87 -10.67 -4.86 19.73
CA ALA A 87 -11.98 -5.12 19.13
C ALA A 87 -11.97 -6.34 18.19
N LEU A 88 -10.94 -6.49 17.35
CA LEU A 88 -10.73 -7.69 16.52
C LEU A 88 -10.60 -8.97 17.37
N GLN A 89 -9.95 -8.87 18.53
CA GLN A 89 -9.82 -9.96 19.49
C GLN A 89 -11.17 -10.30 20.16
N LYS A 90 -11.99 -9.30 20.51
CA LYS A 90 -13.40 -9.51 20.94
C LYS A 90 -14.25 -10.15 19.83
N ALA A 91 -13.95 -9.89 18.55
CA ALA A 91 -14.54 -10.57 17.40
C ALA A 91 -13.94 -11.98 17.10
N GLY A 92 -13.10 -12.51 18.01
CA GLY A 92 -12.58 -13.89 17.94
C GLY A 92 -11.28 -14.07 17.15
N HIS A 93 -10.64 -12.99 16.67
CA HIS A 93 -9.38 -13.10 15.95
C HIS A 93 -8.16 -13.28 16.87
N ARG A 94 -7.08 -13.86 16.31
CA ARG A 94 -5.74 -13.86 16.90
C ARG A 94 -4.97 -12.70 16.28
N VAL A 95 -4.56 -11.73 17.10
CA VAL A 95 -4.04 -10.44 16.61
C VAL A 95 -2.60 -10.20 17.07
N ARG A 96 -1.73 -9.86 16.13
CA ARG A 96 -0.30 -9.56 16.33
C ARG A 96 0.01 -8.14 15.86
N ILE A 97 0.45 -7.26 16.76
CA ILE A 97 0.96 -5.94 16.42
C ILE A 97 2.42 -6.07 15.99
N ALA A 98 2.74 -5.66 14.76
CA ALA A 98 4.09 -5.55 14.25
C ALA A 98 4.51 -4.08 14.25
N THR A 99 5.45 -3.69 15.12
CA THR A 99 5.91 -2.30 15.24
C THR A 99 7.30 -2.22 15.92
N HIS A 100 7.79 -1.00 16.17
CA HIS A 100 9.12 -0.72 16.68
C HIS A 100 9.38 -1.37 18.06
N PRO A 101 10.60 -1.89 18.33
CA PRO A 101 10.94 -2.62 19.56
C PRO A 101 10.57 -1.89 20.87
N GLN A 102 10.70 -0.57 20.89
CA GLN A 102 10.41 0.28 22.06
C GLN A 102 8.93 0.27 22.50
N PHE A 103 7.98 -0.13 21.64
CA PHE A 103 6.56 -0.21 22.00
C PHE A 103 6.14 -1.58 22.53
N SER A 104 7.06 -2.54 22.63
CA SER A 104 6.83 -3.89 23.17
C SER A 104 6.07 -3.88 24.50
N ALA A 105 6.55 -3.14 25.50
CA ALA A 105 5.89 -3.01 26.79
C ALA A 105 4.46 -2.44 26.65
N PHE A 106 4.29 -1.33 25.94
CA PHE A 106 3.00 -0.66 25.73
C PHE A 106 1.96 -1.55 25.01
N VAL A 107 2.41 -2.40 24.09
CA VAL A 107 1.56 -3.40 23.42
C VAL A 107 1.18 -4.52 24.39
N LEU A 108 2.15 -5.10 25.10
CA LEU A 108 1.91 -6.23 26.00
C LEU A 108 1.07 -5.84 27.24
N GLU A 109 1.32 -4.67 27.82
CA GLU A 109 0.56 -4.09 28.94
C GLU A 109 -0.90 -3.80 28.58
N SER A 110 -1.22 -3.57 27.30
CA SER A 110 -2.62 -3.34 26.89
C SER A 110 -3.55 -4.50 27.26
N ASN A 111 -3.02 -5.74 27.29
CA ASN A 111 -3.72 -6.94 27.73
C ASN A 111 -4.18 -6.89 29.20
N ASN A 112 -3.54 -6.09 30.05
CA ASN A 112 -3.92 -5.93 31.47
C ASN A 112 -5.34 -5.34 31.61
N SER A 113 -5.85 -4.68 30.57
CA SER A 113 -7.23 -4.17 30.51
C SER A 113 -8.29 -5.27 30.40
N VAL A 114 -7.90 -6.49 29.97
CA VAL A 114 -8.79 -7.65 29.79
C VAL A 114 -8.08 -8.92 30.28
N PRO A 115 -7.79 -9.04 31.59
CA PRO A 115 -6.85 -10.04 32.12
C PRO A 115 -7.29 -11.50 31.89
N ASN A 116 -8.60 -11.72 31.76
CA ASN A 116 -9.22 -13.03 31.53
C ASN A 116 -9.47 -13.34 30.03
N SER A 117 -8.94 -12.54 29.09
CA SER A 117 -9.07 -12.83 27.65
C SER A 117 -8.30 -14.11 27.29
N PRO A 118 -8.92 -15.10 26.62
CA PRO A 118 -8.23 -16.34 26.22
C PRO A 118 -7.22 -16.09 25.10
N ASN A 119 -7.50 -15.10 24.23
CA ASN A 119 -6.55 -14.59 23.25
C ASN A 119 -5.89 -13.34 23.83
N LYS A 120 -4.57 -13.23 23.77
CA LYS A 120 -3.82 -12.00 24.09
C LYS A 120 -3.27 -11.37 22.81
N ILE A 121 -3.11 -10.04 22.83
CA ILE A 121 -2.50 -9.29 21.73
C ILE A 121 -1.01 -9.62 21.72
N GLU A 122 -0.54 -10.22 20.64
CA GLU A 122 0.87 -10.51 20.41
C GLU A 122 1.63 -9.27 19.94
N PHE A 123 2.93 -9.24 20.21
CA PHE A 123 3.85 -8.21 19.72
C PHE A 123 4.92 -8.84 18.83
N PHE A 124 5.31 -8.17 17.75
CA PHE A 124 6.44 -8.57 16.91
C PHE A 124 7.36 -7.36 16.65
N PRO A 125 8.65 -7.41 17.02
CA PRO A 125 9.59 -6.33 16.75
C PRO A 125 9.97 -6.31 15.28
N VAL A 126 9.76 -5.17 14.60
CA VAL A 126 10.10 -5.01 13.17
C VAL A 126 11.41 -4.27 12.93
N GLY A 127 12.09 -3.82 13.98
CA GLY A 127 13.27 -2.97 13.87
C GLY A 127 12.93 -1.48 13.70
N GLY A 128 13.96 -0.68 13.42
CA GLY A 128 13.91 0.77 13.30
C GLY A 128 13.52 1.55 14.57
N ASP A 129 13.95 2.81 14.62
CA ASP A 129 13.68 3.74 15.73
C ASP A 129 12.77 4.89 15.25
N PRO A 130 11.58 5.09 15.85
CA PRO A 130 10.66 6.15 15.46
C PRO A 130 11.16 7.56 15.83
N ALA A 131 12.12 7.71 16.75
CA ALA A 131 12.78 8.99 16.99
C ALA A 131 13.68 9.39 15.80
N ASP A 132 14.43 8.44 15.22
CA ASP A 132 15.25 8.67 14.01
C ASP A 132 14.38 8.97 12.77
N LEU A 133 13.16 8.40 12.70
CA LEU A 133 12.13 8.74 11.72
C LEU A 133 11.55 10.15 11.95
N MET A 134 11.12 10.48 13.16
CA MET A 134 10.51 11.78 13.48
C MET A 134 11.50 12.94 13.38
N ALA A 135 12.73 12.77 13.85
CA ALA A 135 13.80 13.77 13.72
C ALA A 135 14.04 14.16 12.25
N TYR A 136 13.94 13.19 11.32
CA TYR A 136 14.04 13.49 9.89
C TYR A 136 12.94 14.41 9.39
N MET A 137 11.68 14.18 9.80
CA MET A 137 10.54 14.98 9.34
C MET A 137 10.57 16.41 9.89
N VAL A 138 11.18 16.60 11.07
CA VAL A 138 11.45 17.93 11.67
C VAL A 138 12.57 18.66 10.91
N GLU A 139 13.69 17.98 10.63
CA GLU A 139 14.80 18.59 9.89
C GLU A 139 14.48 18.84 8.40
N SER A 140 13.71 17.94 7.80
CA SER A 140 13.32 17.93 6.38
C SER A 140 11.81 17.86 6.25
N PRO A 141 11.10 19.00 6.46
CA PRO A 141 9.66 19.12 6.21
C PRO A 141 9.31 19.16 4.70
N SER A 142 10.15 18.57 3.86
CA SER A 142 10.04 18.49 2.40
C SER A 142 10.68 17.18 1.97
N LEU A 143 10.07 16.46 1.03
CA LEU A 143 10.53 15.13 0.59
C LEU A 143 11.88 15.12 -0.14
N ILE A 144 12.42 16.30 -0.48
CA ILE A 144 13.72 16.48 -1.13
C ILE A 144 14.81 16.64 -0.05
N PRO A 145 15.80 15.72 0.06
CA PRO A 145 16.87 15.82 1.06
C PRO A 145 17.78 17.04 0.84
N LYS A 146 18.30 17.62 1.93
CA LYS A 146 19.29 18.70 1.86
C LYS A 146 20.68 18.12 1.58
N MET A 147 21.49 18.79 0.75
CA MET A 147 22.88 18.36 0.45
C MET A 147 23.76 18.15 1.68
N SER A 148 23.50 18.84 2.79
CA SER A 148 24.18 18.63 4.08
C SER A 148 23.88 17.25 4.69
N GLN A 149 22.64 16.78 4.59
CA GLN A 149 22.23 15.46 5.12
C GLN A 149 22.78 14.31 4.26
N ILE A 150 22.96 14.52 2.94
CA ILE A 150 23.64 13.56 2.06
C ILE A 150 25.09 13.38 2.52
N ARG A 151 25.81 14.49 2.75
CA ARG A 151 27.21 14.48 3.22
C ARG A 151 27.39 13.90 4.62
N ALA A 152 26.35 13.95 5.46
CA ALA A 152 26.37 13.42 6.82
C ALA A 152 26.08 11.89 6.91
N GLY A 153 25.91 11.19 5.78
CA GLY A 153 25.62 9.74 5.77
C GLY A 153 24.21 9.35 6.26
N ILE A 154 23.40 10.32 6.67
CA ILE A 154 22.06 10.15 7.25
C ILE A 154 21.11 9.35 6.32
N ILE A 155 21.29 9.48 5.01
CA ILE A 155 20.50 8.75 4.02
C ILE A 155 20.80 7.24 4.04
N GLN A 156 22.06 6.82 4.19
CA GLN A 156 22.39 5.40 4.15
C GLN A 156 21.80 4.66 5.36
N ARG A 157 22.05 5.15 6.58
CA ARG A 157 21.47 4.58 7.82
C ARG A 157 19.95 4.43 7.73
N LYS A 158 19.26 5.41 7.14
CA LYS A 158 17.80 5.35 6.96
C LYS A 158 17.37 4.32 5.92
N ARG A 159 18.13 4.14 4.84
CA ARG A 159 17.90 3.08 3.85
C ARG A 159 18.16 1.69 4.44
N ASP A 160 19.19 1.54 5.25
CA ASP A 160 19.48 0.31 6.01
C ASP A 160 18.32 -0.02 6.98
N MET A 161 17.85 0.97 7.73
CA MET A 161 16.69 0.85 8.63
C MET A 161 15.39 0.50 7.88
N TYR A 162 15.13 1.08 6.70
CA TYR A 162 13.98 0.69 5.89
C TYR A 162 14.09 -0.77 5.40
N VAL A 163 15.29 -1.27 5.09
CA VAL A 163 15.48 -2.69 4.74
C VAL A 163 15.23 -3.61 5.94
N GLU A 164 15.72 -3.24 7.14
CA GLU A 164 15.40 -3.93 8.39
C GLU A 164 13.88 -4.02 8.60
N MET A 165 13.20 -2.87 8.50
CA MET A 165 11.74 -2.78 8.70
C MET A 165 10.94 -3.59 7.67
N LEU A 166 11.35 -3.60 6.40
CA LEU A 166 10.71 -4.42 5.36
C LEU A 166 10.82 -5.92 5.68
N ASP A 167 12.00 -6.40 6.11
CA ASP A 167 12.17 -7.81 6.51
C ASP A 167 11.44 -8.14 7.83
N GLY A 168 11.48 -7.22 8.81
CA GLY A 168 10.72 -7.33 10.06
C GLY A 168 9.21 -7.45 9.83
N PHE A 169 8.65 -6.62 8.93
CA PHE A 169 7.26 -6.72 8.52
C PHE A 169 6.96 -8.01 7.76
N TRP A 170 7.86 -8.50 6.90
CA TRP A 170 7.68 -9.81 6.27
C TRP A 170 7.60 -10.92 7.31
N ARG A 171 8.62 -11.03 8.18
CA ARG A 171 8.72 -12.07 9.21
C ARG A 171 7.55 -12.05 10.18
N SER A 172 7.03 -10.86 10.53
CA SER A 172 5.83 -10.74 11.37
C SER A 172 4.60 -11.47 10.82
N CYS A 173 4.54 -11.68 9.49
CA CYS A 173 3.45 -12.36 8.79
C CYS A 173 3.57 -13.89 8.73
N VAL A 174 4.77 -14.46 8.97
CA VAL A 174 5.07 -15.87 8.63
C VAL A 174 5.92 -16.63 9.66
N HIS A 175 6.68 -15.95 10.51
CA HIS A 175 7.55 -16.61 11.48
C HIS A 175 6.88 -16.71 12.86
N PRO A 176 7.30 -17.68 13.71
CA PRO A 176 6.90 -17.72 15.11
C PRO A 176 7.26 -16.43 15.87
N ASP A 177 6.59 -16.21 17.00
CA ASP A 177 6.96 -15.13 17.93
C ASP A 177 8.42 -15.29 18.40
N PRO A 178 9.29 -14.26 18.33
CA PRO A 178 10.72 -14.41 18.61
C PRO A 178 11.10 -14.77 20.05
N LEU A 179 10.18 -14.70 21.02
CA LEU A 179 10.45 -14.93 22.45
C LEU A 179 9.83 -16.25 22.94
N SER A 180 8.57 -16.49 22.60
CA SER A 180 7.81 -17.69 22.98
C SER A 180 7.90 -18.83 21.96
N ASN A 181 8.44 -18.56 20.76
CA ASN A 181 8.52 -19.47 19.62
C ASN A 181 7.15 -20.03 19.17
N VAL A 182 6.05 -19.34 19.49
CA VAL A 182 4.70 -19.75 19.09
C VAL A 182 4.48 -19.45 17.59
N PRO A 183 4.18 -20.46 16.74
CA PRO A 183 3.97 -20.27 15.31
C PRO A 183 2.83 -19.29 14.98
N PHE A 184 2.95 -18.59 13.85
CA PHE A 184 1.94 -17.68 13.33
C PHE A 184 2.15 -17.44 11.83
N VAL A 185 1.15 -17.74 11.02
CA VAL A 185 1.08 -17.30 9.63
C VAL A 185 -0.20 -16.50 9.42
N ALA A 186 -0.10 -15.29 8.86
CA ALA A 186 -1.24 -14.39 8.67
C ALA A 186 -2.29 -14.94 7.67
N ASP A 187 -3.57 -14.76 8.00
CA ASP A 187 -4.72 -14.93 7.11
C ASP A 187 -5.21 -13.60 6.52
N ALA A 188 -4.85 -12.48 7.17
CA ALA A 188 -5.11 -11.11 6.72
C ALA A 188 -4.06 -10.13 7.28
N ILE A 189 -3.86 -9.01 6.59
CA ILE A 189 -3.00 -7.90 7.02
C ILE A 189 -3.85 -6.63 7.22
N ILE A 190 -3.64 -5.93 8.33
CA ILE A 190 -4.02 -4.53 8.49
C ILE A 190 -2.73 -3.72 8.58
N ALA A 191 -2.65 -2.54 7.97
CA ALA A 191 -1.43 -1.73 8.04
C ALA A 191 -1.69 -0.22 7.94
N ASN A 192 -0.76 0.60 8.43
CA ASN A 192 -0.67 2.01 7.99
C ASN A 192 0.30 2.16 6.79
N PRO A 193 0.07 3.13 5.88
CA PRO A 193 0.89 3.29 4.67
C PRO A 193 2.41 3.44 4.91
N PRO A 194 2.89 4.15 5.97
CA PRO A 194 4.33 4.28 6.24
C PRO A 194 5.09 2.97 6.53
N SER A 195 4.41 1.82 6.63
CA SER A 195 5.05 0.51 6.71
C SER A 195 5.60 -0.01 5.38
N PHE A 196 5.05 0.42 4.23
CA PHE A 196 5.40 0.05 2.85
C PHE A 196 5.40 -1.45 2.46
N ALA A 197 5.59 -2.38 3.40
CA ALA A 197 5.65 -3.82 3.17
C ALA A 197 4.27 -4.45 2.84
N HIS A 198 3.21 -3.88 3.41
CA HIS A 198 1.82 -4.37 3.44
C HIS A 198 1.33 -5.07 2.16
N VAL A 199 1.28 -4.37 1.01
CA VAL A 199 0.78 -4.93 -0.26
C VAL A 199 1.68 -6.02 -0.83
N HIS A 200 2.97 -5.99 -0.52
CA HIS A 200 3.95 -6.94 -1.02
C HIS A 200 3.93 -8.24 -0.21
N CYS A 201 3.82 -8.16 1.12
CA CYS A 201 3.56 -9.31 1.99
C CYS A 201 2.22 -9.99 1.62
N ALA A 202 1.17 -9.19 1.41
CA ALA A 202 -0.13 -9.68 0.96
C ALA A 202 -0.08 -10.35 -0.42
N GLN A 203 0.73 -9.81 -1.36
CA GLN A 203 0.97 -10.45 -2.66
C GLN A 203 1.66 -11.81 -2.51
N ALA A 204 2.71 -11.90 -1.69
CA ALA A 204 3.46 -13.14 -1.47
C ALA A 204 2.57 -14.26 -0.90
N LEU A 205 1.79 -13.93 0.14
CA LEU A 205 0.88 -14.86 0.81
C LEU A 205 -0.42 -15.12 0.03
N GLY A 206 -0.86 -14.16 -0.80
CA GLY A 206 -2.15 -14.20 -1.49
C GLY A 206 -3.36 -14.00 -0.56
N ILE A 207 -3.19 -13.17 0.47
CA ILE A 207 -4.18 -12.89 1.52
C ILE A 207 -4.70 -11.45 1.41
N PRO A 208 -5.88 -11.13 1.96
CA PRO A 208 -6.36 -9.75 2.05
C PRO A 208 -5.43 -8.83 2.83
N VAL A 209 -5.33 -7.59 2.36
CA VAL A 209 -4.75 -6.44 3.07
C VAL A 209 -5.77 -5.31 3.10
N HIS A 210 -5.80 -4.58 4.21
CA HIS A 210 -6.62 -3.40 4.45
C HIS A 210 -5.72 -2.30 5.05
N LEU A 211 -5.76 -1.09 4.50
CA LEU A 211 -5.00 0.04 5.02
C LEU A 211 -5.87 0.88 5.94
N MET A 212 -5.31 1.30 7.07
CA MET A 212 -5.99 2.19 8.00
C MET A 212 -5.05 3.31 8.40
N PHE A 213 -5.52 4.55 8.42
CA PHE A 213 -4.68 5.68 8.78
C PHE A 213 -5.46 6.88 9.30
N THR A 214 -4.78 7.71 10.10
CA THR A 214 -5.29 8.99 10.62
C THR A 214 -4.99 10.16 9.69
N MET A 215 -4.06 10.04 8.74
CA MET A 215 -3.66 11.12 7.84
C MET A 215 -4.13 10.82 6.40
N PRO A 216 -4.63 11.82 5.64
CA PRO A 216 -4.95 11.65 4.22
C PRO A 216 -3.81 11.08 3.38
N TRP A 217 -4.11 10.04 2.59
CA TRP A 217 -3.14 9.34 1.74
C TRP A 217 -3.68 8.96 0.34
N SER A 218 -5.00 9.04 0.12
CA SER A 218 -5.67 8.64 -1.12
C SER A 218 -6.07 9.85 -1.95
N SER A 219 -5.68 9.85 -3.23
CA SER A 219 -5.96 10.89 -4.21
C SER A 219 -7.39 11.44 -4.15
N THR A 220 -7.53 12.75 -3.91
CA THR A 220 -8.80 13.47 -3.95
C THR A 220 -8.60 14.92 -4.40
N LYS A 221 -9.64 15.50 -4.96
CA LYS A 221 -9.75 16.93 -5.31
C LYS A 221 -10.10 17.80 -4.10
N ALA A 222 -10.61 17.24 -3.00
CA ALA A 222 -11.09 17.99 -1.83
C ALA A 222 -9.96 18.73 -1.10
N PHE A 223 -8.87 18.03 -0.76
CA PHE A 223 -7.74 18.58 -0.01
C PHE A 223 -6.41 17.95 -0.47
N PRO A 224 -5.28 18.68 -0.41
CA PRO A 224 -3.99 18.19 -0.87
C PRO A 224 -3.39 17.15 0.10
N HIS A 225 -2.48 16.33 -0.41
CA HIS A 225 -1.70 15.39 0.39
C HIS A 225 -0.84 16.17 1.43
N PRO A 226 -0.94 15.94 2.75
CA PRO A 226 -0.31 16.81 3.75
C PRO A 226 1.22 16.95 3.66
N LEU A 227 1.94 15.94 3.17
CA LEU A 227 3.39 16.02 2.89
C LEU A 227 3.78 16.82 1.62
N ALA A 228 2.81 17.26 0.81
CA ALA A 228 3.05 17.97 -0.44
C ALA A 228 3.37 19.46 -0.20
N ASN A 229 4.50 19.72 0.45
CA ASN A 229 5.00 21.06 0.78
C ASN A 229 5.58 21.78 -0.48
N ILE A 230 4.75 21.92 -1.51
CA ILE A 230 5.07 22.48 -2.83
C ILE A 230 4.03 23.58 -3.13
N GLY A 231 4.49 24.75 -3.56
CA GLY A 231 3.61 25.85 -3.98
C GLY A 231 2.98 25.58 -5.35
N PHE A 232 1.85 24.89 -5.39
CA PHE A 232 1.06 24.67 -6.60
C PHE A 232 0.29 25.95 -7.02
N SER A 233 -0.20 25.99 -8.26
CA SER A 233 -0.87 27.16 -8.84
C SER A 233 -2.27 27.38 -8.25
N LYS A 234 -2.57 28.62 -7.80
CA LYS A 234 -3.91 29.02 -7.33
C LYS A 234 -5.02 28.85 -8.39
N ALA A 235 -4.68 28.71 -9.69
CA ALA A 235 -5.65 28.75 -10.79
C ALA A 235 -6.57 27.52 -10.91
N ASP A 236 -6.18 26.36 -10.36
CA ASP A 236 -7.05 25.17 -10.28
C ASP A 236 -6.74 24.39 -9.00
N LYS A 237 -7.36 24.81 -7.87
CA LYS A 237 -7.23 24.16 -6.56
C LYS A 237 -7.53 22.65 -6.63
N LYS A 238 -8.55 22.24 -7.40
CA LYS A 238 -9.08 20.86 -7.36
C LYS A 238 -8.20 19.89 -8.12
N SER A 239 -7.68 20.26 -9.29
CA SER A 239 -6.64 19.47 -9.97
C SER A 239 -5.29 19.52 -9.22
N THR A 240 -4.95 20.65 -8.60
CA THR A 240 -3.78 20.78 -7.72
C THR A 240 -3.83 19.79 -6.55
N ASN A 241 -4.95 19.72 -5.84
CA ASN A 241 -5.13 18.81 -4.71
C ASN A 241 -4.91 17.37 -5.14
N HIS A 242 -5.54 16.93 -6.23
CA HIS A 242 -5.40 15.58 -6.75
C HIS A 242 -3.97 15.27 -7.24
N ALA A 243 -3.32 16.18 -7.96
CA ALA A 243 -1.94 16.03 -8.43
C ALA A 243 -0.91 15.95 -7.30
N SER A 244 -1.21 16.54 -6.13
CA SER A 244 -0.29 16.54 -4.98
C SER A 244 -0.03 15.13 -4.41
N TYR A 245 -1.01 14.22 -4.48
CA TYR A 245 -0.86 12.81 -4.08
C TYR A 245 0.11 12.09 -5.01
N ALA A 246 -0.14 12.15 -6.32
CA ALA A 246 0.74 11.54 -7.33
C ALA A 246 2.18 12.04 -7.23
N ALA A 247 2.40 13.32 -6.91
CA ALA A 247 3.73 13.88 -6.67
C ALA A 247 4.42 13.29 -5.43
N VAL A 248 3.70 13.13 -4.31
CA VAL A 248 4.24 12.54 -3.08
C VAL A 248 4.51 11.05 -3.23
N GLU A 249 3.57 10.30 -3.79
CA GLU A 249 3.73 8.87 -4.06
C GLU A 249 4.90 8.61 -5.02
N PHE A 250 5.04 9.41 -6.08
CA PHE A 250 6.16 9.32 -7.01
C PHE A 250 7.50 9.55 -6.31
N LEU A 251 7.65 10.64 -5.55
CA LEU A 251 8.88 10.94 -4.80
C LEU A 251 9.21 9.84 -3.77
N THR A 252 8.19 9.32 -3.09
CA THR A 252 8.33 8.20 -2.14
C THR A 252 8.83 6.94 -2.85
N TRP A 253 8.28 6.61 -4.01
CA TRP A 253 8.72 5.46 -4.81
C TRP A 253 10.14 5.65 -5.39
N GLN A 254 10.55 6.87 -5.78
CA GLN A 254 11.95 7.10 -6.19
C GLN A 254 12.94 6.96 -5.02
N GLY A 255 12.51 7.23 -3.77
CA GLY A 255 13.37 7.10 -2.59
C GLY A 255 13.53 5.68 -2.03
N LEU A 256 12.49 4.83 -2.18
CA LEU A 256 12.40 3.50 -1.54
C LEU A 256 12.18 2.33 -2.51
N GLY A 257 11.74 2.59 -3.75
CA GLY A 257 11.30 1.55 -4.69
C GLY A 257 12.39 0.59 -5.13
N ASP A 258 13.67 0.99 -5.04
CA ASP A 258 14.80 0.11 -5.31
C ASP A 258 15.05 -0.87 -4.15
N LEU A 259 15.02 -0.41 -2.90
CA LEU A 259 15.08 -1.24 -1.68
C LEU A 259 13.92 -2.24 -1.66
N VAL A 260 12.70 -1.75 -1.89
CA VAL A 260 11.49 -2.57 -1.98
C VAL A 260 11.65 -3.64 -3.06
N ASN A 261 12.23 -3.32 -4.22
CA ASN A 261 12.46 -4.30 -5.28
C ASN A 261 13.53 -5.33 -4.94
N VAL A 262 14.63 -4.95 -4.27
CA VAL A 262 15.65 -5.90 -3.79
C VAL A 262 15.05 -6.87 -2.77
N TRP A 263 14.34 -6.35 -1.75
CA TRP A 263 13.67 -7.15 -0.74
C TRP A 263 12.56 -8.05 -1.31
N ARG A 264 11.75 -7.54 -2.26
CA ARG A 264 10.73 -8.36 -2.97
C ARG A 264 11.35 -9.56 -3.66
N VAL A 265 12.48 -9.39 -4.33
CA VAL A 265 13.16 -10.47 -5.04
C VAL A 265 13.83 -11.45 -4.07
N GLN A 266 14.53 -10.93 -3.05
CA GLN A 266 15.33 -11.75 -2.13
C GLN A 266 14.50 -12.44 -1.02
N SER A 267 13.64 -11.69 -0.32
CA SER A 267 12.89 -12.20 0.83
C SER A 267 11.52 -12.77 0.45
N LEU A 268 10.84 -12.17 -0.54
CA LEU A 268 9.47 -12.59 -0.92
C LEU A 268 9.41 -13.50 -2.16
N GLY A 269 10.49 -13.61 -2.93
CA GLY A 269 10.51 -14.34 -4.21
C GLY A 269 9.58 -13.74 -5.28
N LEU A 270 9.25 -12.45 -5.18
CA LEU A 270 8.34 -11.73 -6.06
C LEU A 270 9.07 -10.96 -7.16
N GLU A 271 8.44 -10.83 -8.33
CA GLU A 271 8.95 -9.98 -9.42
C GLU A 271 9.10 -8.51 -8.96
N PRO A 272 10.14 -7.80 -9.43
CA PRO A 272 10.28 -6.37 -9.15
C PRO A 272 9.16 -5.56 -9.82
N VAL A 273 8.71 -4.51 -9.12
CA VAL A 273 7.71 -3.55 -9.56
C VAL A 273 8.38 -2.46 -10.43
N PRO A 274 7.79 -2.09 -11.59
CA PRO A 274 8.26 -0.98 -12.42
C PRO A 274 8.19 0.38 -11.71
N SER A 275 9.12 1.29 -12.01
CA SER A 275 9.08 2.68 -11.54
C SER A 275 7.80 3.44 -11.95
N THR A 276 7.22 3.09 -13.10
CA THR A 276 5.96 3.66 -13.61
C THR A 276 4.72 3.23 -12.83
N GLU A 277 4.77 2.08 -12.16
CA GLU A 277 3.61 1.49 -11.47
C GLU A 277 3.70 1.59 -9.95
N GLY A 278 4.91 1.52 -9.38
CA GLY A 278 5.07 1.37 -7.93
C GLY A 278 4.47 2.49 -7.09
N HIS A 279 4.50 3.72 -7.61
CA HIS A 279 3.85 4.85 -6.95
C HIS A 279 2.31 4.75 -6.93
N ARG A 280 1.67 4.07 -7.89
CA ARG A 280 0.21 4.00 -8.02
C ARG A 280 -0.40 2.69 -7.53
N ILE A 281 0.36 1.82 -6.86
CA ILE A 281 -0.09 0.45 -6.52
C ILE A 281 -1.41 0.46 -5.73
N LEU A 282 -1.58 1.40 -4.79
CA LEU A 282 -2.76 1.43 -3.92
C LEU A 282 -4.04 1.73 -4.71
N GLU A 283 -3.99 2.74 -5.59
CA GLU A 283 -5.09 3.13 -6.48
C GLU A 283 -5.35 2.08 -7.57
N SER A 284 -4.29 1.62 -8.27
CA SER A 284 -4.40 0.63 -9.35
C SER A 284 -5.00 -0.71 -8.92
N LEU A 285 -4.73 -1.13 -7.67
CA LEU A 285 -5.30 -2.33 -7.05
C LEU A 285 -6.62 -2.09 -6.32
N GLN A 286 -7.02 -0.84 -6.08
CA GLN A 286 -8.13 -0.45 -5.19
C GLN A 286 -8.03 -1.14 -3.82
N VAL A 287 -6.89 -0.95 -3.16
CA VAL A 287 -6.65 -1.53 -1.82
C VAL A 287 -7.66 -0.95 -0.83
N PRO A 288 -8.42 -1.77 -0.09
CA PRO A 288 -9.34 -1.30 0.93
C PRO A 288 -8.66 -0.35 1.92
N PHE A 289 -9.27 0.81 2.16
CA PHE A 289 -8.72 1.86 3.00
C PHE A 289 -9.79 2.36 3.98
N THR A 290 -9.45 2.55 5.26
CA THR A 290 -10.37 3.17 6.24
C THR A 290 -9.66 4.28 7.01
N TYR A 291 -10.22 5.47 6.93
CA TYR A 291 -9.71 6.65 7.62
C TYR A 291 -10.26 6.74 9.04
N CYS A 292 -9.33 6.85 9.98
CA CYS A 292 -9.57 6.73 11.42
C CYS A 292 -9.91 8.09 12.04
N TRP A 293 -10.83 8.84 11.43
CA TRP A 293 -11.27 10.17 11.85
C TRP A 293 -12.79 10.30 11.83
N SER A 294 -13.33 11.31 12.53
CA SER A 294 -14.76 11.61 12.56
C SER A 294 -15.27 12.06 11.18
N PRO A 295 -16.27 11.40 10.58
CA PRO A 295 -16.91 11.90 9.36
C PRO A 295 -17.66 13.22 9.60
N SER A 296 -18.02 13.51 10.85
CA SER A 296 -18.59 14.78 11.31
C SER A 296 -17.57 15.93 11.32
N LEU A 297 -16.27 15.62 11.23
CA LEU A 297 -15.16 16.59 11.20
C LEU A 297 -14.50 16.70 9.81
N VAL A 298 -14.38 15.57 9.11
CA VAL A 298 -13.89 15.50 7.71
C VAL A 298 -14.77 14.48 6.97
N PRO A 299 -15.82 14.92 6.25
CA PRO A 299 -16.70 14.03 5.49
C PRO A 299 -15.98 13.31 4.35
N LYS A 300 -16.60 12.24 3.81
CA LYS A 300 -16.04 11.47 2.69
C LYS A 300 -16.05 12.30 1.40
N PRO A 301 -14.88 12.57 0.77
CA PRO A 301 -14.83 13.20 -0.55
C PRO A 301 -15.64 12.42 -1.59
N SER A 302 -16.38 13.14 -2.42
CA SER A 302 -17.27 12.56 -3.43
C SER A 302 -16.56 11.84 -4.58
N ASP A 303 -15.24 12.00 -4.70
CA ASP A 303 -14.39 11.28 -5.66
C ASP A 303 -13.73 10.01 -5.09
N TRP A 304 -13.93 9.68 -3.81
CA TRP A 304 -13.47 8.41 -3.22
C TRP A 304 -14.44 7.25 -3.48
N GLY A 305 -13.92 6.16 -4.03
CA GLY A 305 -14.68 4.95 -4.35
C GLY A 305 -15.21 4.17 -3.13
N PRO A 306 -15.98 3.09 -3.35
CA PRO A 306 -16.59 2.27 -2.29
C PRO A 306 -15.60 1.35 -1.55
N HIS A 307 -14.31 1.43 -1.87
CA HIS A 307 -13.23 0.73 -1.16
C HIS A 307 -12.50 1.65 -0.16
N ILE A 308 -12.93 2.91 -0.03
CA ILE A 308 -12.38 3.90 0.88
C ILE A 308 -13.48 4.37 1.82
N ASP A 309 -13.35 4.09 3.11
CA ASP A 309 -14.35 4.42 4.13
C ASP A 309 -13.78 5.35 5.21
N ILE A 310 -14.66 5.95 6.01
CA ILE A 310 -14.31 6.75 7.19
C ILE A 310 -15.01 6.12 8.38
N SER A 311 -14.27 5.68 9.40
CA SER A 311 -14.87 4.92 10.51
C SER A 311 -15.34 5.80 11.67
N GLY A 312 -14.66 6.93 11.91
CA GLY A 312 -14.62 7.58 13.22
C GLY A 312 -13.23 7.44 13.86
N PHE A 313 -12.90 8.31 14.82
CA PHE A 313 -11.64 8.24 15.57
C PHE A 313 -11.57 7.01 16.50
N PHE A 314 -10.38 6.41 16.63
CA PHE A 314 -10.14 5.26 17.50
C PHE A 314 -9.86 5.70 18.94
N PHE A 315 -10.92 5.98 19.69
CA PHE A 315 -10.82 6.23 21.12
C PHE A 315 -10.66 4.94 21.92
N ARG A 316 -10.01 5.06 23.09
CA ARG A 316 -9.99 4.04 24.14
C ARG A 316 -10.85 4.53 25.31
N ASP A 317 -11.38 3.60 26.10
CA ASP A 317 -11.96 3.93 27.40
C ASP A 317 -10.88 4.60 28.28
N PRO A 318 -11.20 5.70 28.99
CA PRO A 318 -10.23 6.37 29.86
C PRO A 318 -9.82 5.44 31.00
N ALA A 319 -8.51 5.21 31.15
CA ALA A 319 -8.00 4.44 32.26
C ALA A 319 -8.28 5.16 33.60
N PRO A 320 -8.61 4.43 34.70
CA PRO A 320 -8.73 5.03 36.01
C PRO A 320 -7.43 5.75 36.40
N TYR A 321 -7.51 7.07 36.56
CA TYR A 321 -6.37 7.94 36.86
C TYR A 321 -6.64 8.73 38.13
N THR A 322 -5.70 8.65 39.08
CA THR A 322 -5.70 9.49 40.28
C THR A 322 -4.68 10.60 40.06
N PRO A 323 -5.08 11.88 40.00
CA PRO A 323 -4.13 12.97 39.84
C PRO A 323 -3.21 13.11 41.06
N PRO A 324 -1.96 13.52 40.88
CA PRO A 324 -1.12 14.01 41.97
C PRO A 324 -1.82 15.10 42.81
N PRO A 325 -1.63 15.15 44.14
CA PRO A 325 -2.37 16.08 45.01
C PRO A 325 -2.14 17.56 44.70
N ASP A 326 -0.96 17.92 44.18
CA ASP A 326 -0.60 19.25 43.71
C ASP A 326 -1.35 19.65 42.42
N LEU A 327 -1.47 18.73 41.46
CA LEU A 327 -2.32 18.90 40.28
C LEU A 327 -3.80 19.05 40.67
N GLU A 328 -4.27 18.24 41.62
CA GLU A 328 -5.65 18.30 42.08
C GLU A 328 -5.96 19.61 42.83
N ALA A 329 -5.03 20.06 43.68
CA ALA A 329 -5.11 21.36 44.36
C ALA A 329 -5.08 22.53 43.37
N PHE A 330 -4.18 22.50 42.38
CA PHE A 330 -4.12 23.51 41.32
C PHE A 330 -5.45 23.58 40.56
N LEU A 331 -6.01 22.44 40.14
CA LEU A 331 -7.31 22.42 39.46
C LEU A 331 -8.41 23.07 40.32
N LYS A 332 -8.53 22.68 41.59
CA LYS A 332 -9.53 23.20 42.55
C LYS A 332 -9.37 24.70 42.87
N ALA A 333 -8.18 25.27 42.74
CA ALA A 333 -7.87 26.64 43.18
C ALA A 333 -8.43 27.79 42.30
N GLY A 334 -9.31 27.54 41.32
CA GLY A 334 -9.84 28.60 40.46
C GLY A 334 -10.55 28.12 39.19
N PRO A 335 -10.71 28.97 38.16
CA PRO A 335 -11.40 28.60 36.92
C PRO A 335 -10.60 27.56 36.11
N PRO A 336 -11.26 26.75 35.24
CA PRO A 336 -10.60 25.72 34.44
C PRO A 336 -9.42 26.28 33.61
N PRO A 337 -8.21 25.72 33.72
CA PRO A 337 -7.04 26.18 32.99
C PRO A 337 -7.11 25.81 31.49
N ILE A 338 -6.26 26.41 30.66
CA ILE A 338 -5.95 25.89 29.32
C ILE A 338 -4.87 24.79 29.39
N TYR A 339 -4.86 23.85 28.46
CA TYR A 339 -3.73 22.93 28.27
C TYR A 339 -2.75 23.47 27.22
N VAL A 340 -1.44 23.31 27.45
CA VAL A 340 -0.39 23.56 26.45
C VAL A 340 0.55 22.36 26.36
N GLY A 341 0.68 21.75 25.18
CA GLY A 341 1.55 20.58 24.98
C GLY A 341 1.91 20.29 23.53
N PHE A 342 3.18 20.50 23.18
CA PHE A 342 3.69 20.28 21.82
C PHE A 342 4.23 18.86 21.56
N GLY A 343 4.08 17.94 22.51
CA GLY A 343 4.56 16.55 22.39
C GLY A 343 6.08 16.42 22.40
N SER A 344 6.61 15.29 21.93
CA SER A 344 8.05 14.96 21.90
C SER A 344 8.82 15.68 20.78
N ILE A 345 8.56 16.97 20.56
CA ILE A 345 9.14 17.74 19.45
C ILE A 345 10.54 18.27 19.85
N VAL A 346 11.57 17.64 19.31
CA VAL A 346 12.97 18.04 19.44
C VAL A 346 13.27 19.16 18.44
N VAL A 347 13.18 20.42 18.89
CA VAL A 347 13.37 21.61 18.06
C VAL A 347 14.29 22.63 18.76
N GLY A 348 15.18 23.26 18.00
CA GLY A 348 16.00 24.37 18.50
C GLY A 348 15.15 25.60 18.84
N GLY A 349 15.44 26.24 19.97
CA GLY A 349 14.76 27.47 20.40
C GLY A 349 13.59 27.29 21.36
N ILE A 350 13.42 26.10 21.99
CA ILE A 350 12.38 25.80 22.98
C ILE A 350 12.22 26.88 24.08
N GLY A 351 13.32 27.50 24.54
CA GLY A 351 13.24 28.62 25.49
C GLY A 351 12.42 29.81 24.97
N GLY A 352 12.59 30.19 23.69
CA GLY A 352 11.80 31.25 23.06
C GLY A 352 10.32 30.88 22.89
N LEU A 353 10.02 29.60 22.62
CA LEU A 353 8.64 29.09 22.60
C LEU A 353 7.99 29.23 23.99
N MET A 354 8.70 28.83 25.05
CA MET A 354 8.22 28.96 26.43
C MET A 354 8.01 30.43 26.84
N THR A 355 8.93 31.34 26.50
CA THR A 355 8.75 32.78 26.74
C THR A 355 7.51 33.33 26.05
N MET A 356 7.21 32.91 24.81
CA MET A 356 5.98 33.32 24.11
C MET A 356 4.71 32.75 24.76
N VAL A 357 4.75 31.49 25.21
CA VAL A 357 3.63 30.85 25.93
C VAL A 357 3.33 31.56 27.26
N LEU A 358 4.35 31.75 28.11
CA LEU A 358 4.21 32.44 29.40
C LEU A 358 3.79 33.90 29.23
N SER A 359 4.33 34.58 28.21
CA SER A 359 3.91 35.94 27.82
C SER A 359 2.42 36.00 27.44
N ALA A 360 1.93 35.04 26.65
CA ALA A 360 0.53 34.99 26.25
C ALA A 360 -0.42 34.63 27.41
N ILE A 361 -0.03 33.70 28.29
CA ILE A 361 -0.77 33.36 29.51
C ILE A 361 -0.90 34.60 30.41
N LYS A 362 0.21 35.29 30.70
CA LYS A 362 0.23 36.50 31.53
C LYS A 362 -0.60 37.65 30.94
N ALA A 363 -0.61 37.81 29.62
CA ALA A 363 -1.37 38.85 28.93
C ALA A 363 -2.88 38.54 28.79
N THR A 364 -3.28 37.26 28.86
CA THR A 364 -4.68 36.83 28.80
C THR A 364 -5.31 36.59 30.18
N GLY A 365 -4.50 36.51 31.24
CA GLY A 365 -4.98 36.30 32.61
C GLY A 365 -5.51 34.89 32.88
N VAL A 366 -5.24 33.94 31.99
CA VAL A 366 -5.71 32.56 32.12
C VAL A 366 -4.81 31.75 33.06
N ARG A 367 -5.37 30.68 33.64
CA ARG A 367 -4.56 29.60 34.24
C ARG A 367 -4.17 28.60 33.15
N ALA A 368 -3.03 27.94 33.29
CA ALA A 368 -2.50 27.00 32.30
C ALA A 368 -1.88 25.74 32.94
N ILE A 369 -2.06 24.60 32.28
CA ILE A 369 -1.33 23.35 32.53
C ILE A 369 -0.40 23.14 31.34
N ILE A 370 0.91 23.09 31.58
CA ILE A 370 1.93 22.90 30.55
C ILE A 370 2.55 21.51 30.71
N SER A 371 2.50 20.70 29.65
CA SER A 371 3.16 19.38 29.62
C SER A 371 4.68 19.54 29.51
N ARG A 372 5.45 18.97 30.45
CA ARG A 372 6.92 19.09 30.50
C ARG A 372 7.64 18.49 29.29
N GLY A 373 7.07 17.45 28.67
CA GLY A 373 7.61 16.80 27.47
C GLY A 373 8.98 16.15 27.64
N TRP A 374 9.54 15.65 26.54
CA TRP A 374 10.89 15.03 26.52
C TRP A 374 12.03 16.01 26.85
N SER A 375 11.80 17.31 26.66
CA SER A 375 12.74 18.39 26.98
C SER A 375 12.76 18.76 28.47
N ASN A 376 11.96 18.07 29.31
CA ASN A 376 11.86 18.27 30.76
C ASN A 376 11.72 19.75 31.16
N LEU A 377 10.71 20.41 30.56
CA LEU A 377 10.49 21.85 30.63
C LEU A 377 10.19 22.33 32.06
N ASN A 378 11.23 22.82 32.72
CA ASN A 378 11.13 23.64 33.92
C ASN A 378 11.14 25.12 33.49
N GLY A 379 10.14 25.89 33.92
CA GLY A 379 10.10 27.35 33.78
C GLY A 379 9.94 28.01 35.14
N GLU A 380 9.73 29.33 35.16
CA GLU A 380 9.49 30.09 36.39
C GLU A 380 8.19 29.62 37.07
N GLU A 381 8.21 29.52 38.41
CA GLU A 381 7.03 29.18 39.21
C GLU A 381 6.03 30.34 39.20
N SER A 382 4.75 30.02 39.03
CA SER A 382 3.67 31.01 39.00
C SER A 382 2.34 30.37 39.38
N ASP A 383 1.55 31.03 40.22
CA ASP A 383 0.24 30.56 40.71
C ASP A 383 -0.77 30.23 39.58
N ASN A 384 -0.53 30.74 38.37
CA ASN A 384 -1.34 30.49 37.19
C ASN A 384 -0.80 29.38 36.26
N VAL A 385 0.34 28.76 36.55
CA VAL A 385 1.01 27.79 35.65
C VAL A 385 1.42 26.52 36.40
N PHE A 386 0.86 25.39 35.98
CA PHE A 386 1.24 24.07 36.52
C PHE A 386 1.98 23.23 35.47
N TYR A 387 3.18 22.73 35.82
CA TYR A 387 4.02 21.93 34.94
C TYR A 387 3.79 20.42 35.16
N VAL A 388 2.92 19.81 34.32
CA VAL A 388 2.53 18.41 34.44
C VAL A 388 3.50 17.46 33.71
N GLY A 389 3.76 16.30 34.33
CA GLY A 389 4.44 15.16 33.67
C GLY A 389 3.46 14.33 32.83
N ASP A 390 3.62 13.02 32.83
CA ASP A 390 2.70 12.11 32.15
C ASP A 390 1.31 12.11 32.82
N CYS A 391 0.30 12.48 32.02
CA CYS A 391 -1.10 12.55 32.44
C CYS A 391 -2.00 12.16 31.24
N PRO A 392 -2.96 11.22 31.37
CA PRO A 392 -3.82 10.82 30.26
C PRO A 392 -4.63 12.00 29.73
N HIS A 393 -4.52 12.30 28.42
CA HIS A 393 -5.29 13.37 27.80
C HIS A 393 -6.80 13.11 27.91
N GLU A 394 -7.21 11.84 27.89
CA GLU A 394 -8.59 11.40 28.04
C GLU A 394 -9.21 11.77 29.41
N TRP A 395 -8.38 11.96 30.43
CA TRP A 395 -8.79 12.50 31.74
C TRP A 395 -8.56 14.02 31.81
N LEU A 396 -7.35 14.46 31.48
CA LEU A 396 -6.92 15.86 31.63
C LEU A 396 -7.75 16.82 30.78
N PHE A 397 -8.10 16.42 29.55
CA PHE A 397 -8.86 17.28 28.64
C PHE A 397 -10.32 17.44 29.06
N GLN A 398 -10.83 16.74 30.07
CA GLN A 398 -12.13 17.06 30.66
C GLN A 398 -12.04 18.32 31.54
N GLN A 399 -10.92 18.49 32.24
CA GLN A 399 -10.68 19.50 33.29
C GLN A 399 -10.29 20.90 32.77
N VAL A 400 -10.07 21.05 31.46
CA VAL A 400 -9.54 22.30 30.85
C VAL A 400 -10.61 23.09 30.08
N ALA A 401 -10.34 24.37 29.83
CA ALA A 401 -11.18 25.25 29.01
C ALA A 401 -10.90 25.09 27.50
N ALA A 402 -9.62 25.04 27.11
CA ALA A 402 -9.16 24.95 25.73
C ALA A 402 -7.82 24.18 25.65
N VAL A 403 -7.45 23.73 24.45
CA VAL A 403 -6.25 22.92 24.18
C VAL A 403 -5.33 23.65 23.20
N ILE A 404 -4.04 23.79 23.52
CA ILE A 404 -3.01 24.33 22.63
C ILE A 404 -1.96 23.25 22.39
N HIS A 405 -1.79 22.82 21.14
CA HIS A 405 -0.88 21.71 20.84
C HIS A 405 -0.29 21.79 19.42
N HIS A 406 0.53 20.78 19.11
CA HIS A 406 1.27 20.66 17.85
C HIS A 406 0.43 20.20 16.65
N GLY A 407 -0.85 19.85 16.82
CA GLY A 407 -1.74 19.41 15.72
C GLY A 407 -1.77 17.92 15.38
N GLY A 408 -1.08 17.04 16.12
CA GLY A 408 -1.10 15.59 15.82
C GLY A 408 -2.47 14.95 16.07
N ALA A 409 -2.93 14.14 15.10
CA ALA A 409 -4.30 13.60 14.99
C ALA A 409 -4.97 13.18 16.30
N GLY A 410 -4.34 12.30 17.09
CA GLY A 410 -4.93 11.78 18.33
C GLY A 410 -5.13 12.83 19.42
N THR A 411 -4.31 13.89 19.45
CA THR A 411 -4.50 15.01 20.39
C THR A 411 -5.63 15.92 19.92
N THR A 412 -5.72 16.18 18.60
CA THR A 412 -6.84 16.91 17.98
C THR A 412 -8.18 16.21 18.29
N ALA A 413 -8.24 14.91 18.03
CA ALA A 413 -9.40 14.07 18.28
C ALA A 413 -9.84 14.08 19.75
N CYS A 414 -8.89 14.02 20.69
CA CYS A 414 -9.18 14.05 22.12
C CYS A 414 -9.73 15.40 22.56
N GLY A 415 -9.14 16.52 22.10
CA GLY A 415 -9.63 17.88 22.42
C GLY A 415 -11.07 18.10 21.93
N LEU A 416 -11.34 17.73 20.68
CA LEU A 416 -12.67 17.84 20.09
C LEU A 416 -13.69 16.90 20.74
N ARG A 417 -13.32 15.65 21.11
CA ARG A 417 -14.24 14.71 21.80
C ARG A 417 -14.79 15.27 23.11
N TYR A 418 -14.00 16.05 23.84
CA TYR A 418 -14.41 16.68 25.11
C TYR A 418 -14.89 18.13 24.93
N GLY A 419 -15.21 18.54 23.70
CA GLY A 419 -15.78 19.84 23.38
C GLY A 419 -14.88 21.02 23.70
N LYS A 420 -13.56 20.84 23.58
CA LYS A 420 -12.56 21.87 23.90
C LYS A 420 -12.06 22.58 22.65
N PRO A 421 -12.26 23.90 22.53
CA PRO A 421 -11.66 24.67 21.45
C PRO A 421 -10.15 24.53 21.41
N THR A 422 -9.60 24.44 20.20
CA THR A 422 -8.28 23.85 19.98
C THR A 422 -7.40 24.73 19.08
N THR A 423 -6.29 25.22 19.62
CA THR A 423 -5.27 26.00 18.88
C THR A 423 -4.15 25.07 18.42
N ILE A 424 -3.88 25.05 17.10
CA ILE A 424 -2.85 24.21 16.50
C ILE A 424 -1.66 25.06 16.01
N VAL A 425 -0.47 24.70 16.52
CA VAL A 425 0.84 25.26 16.17
C VAL A 425 1.64 24.18 15.43
N PRO A 426 1.49 24.05 14.09
CA PRO A 426 2.09 22.94 13.36
C PRO A 426 3.60 23.14 13.12
N PHE A 427 4.31 22.02 13.12
CA PHE A 427 5.75 21.91 12.85
C PHE A 427 6.02 21.15 11.54
N PHE A 428 5.35 20.02 11.30
CA PHE A 428 5.52 19.15 10.12
C PHE A 428 4.31 18.19 9.93
N GLY A 429 4.31 17.39 8.85
CA GLY A 429 3.38 16.25 8.70
C GLY A 429 1.93 16.63 8.44
N ASP A 430 1.01 15.92 9.09
CA ASP A 430 -0.46 16.11 9.05
C ASP A 430 -0.95 17.34 9.85
N GLN A 431 -0.09 17.88 10.71
CA GLN A 431 -0.41 18.95 11.65
C GLN A 431 -1.01 20.22 11.00
N PRO A 432 -0.56 20.70 9.81
CA PRO A 432 -1.17 21.85 9.15
C PRO A 432 -2.60 21.56 8.64
N PHE A 433 -2.85 20.32 8.18
CA PHE A 433 -4.17 19.87 7.72
C PHE A 433 -5.15 19.86 8.90
N TRP A 434 -4.78 19.26 10.04
CA TRP A 434 -5.62 19.28 11.24
C TRP A 434 -5.89 20.68 11.77
N GLY A 435 -4.89 21.56 11.73
CA GLY A 435 -5.06 22.95 12.11
C GLY A 435 -6.11 23.68 11.27
N ALA A 436 -6.09 23.48 9.95
CA ALA A 436 -7.08 24.09 9.06
C ALA A 436 -8.46 23.44 9.16
N VAL A 437 -8.55 22.12 9.36
CA VAL A 437 -9.82 21.41 9.63
C VAL A 437 -10.49 21.91 10.91
N VAL A 438 -9.73 22.12 11.99
CA VAL A 438 -10.25 22.68 13.25
C VAL A 438 -10.70 24.14 13.09
N ALA A 439 -9.97 24.93 12.30
CA ALA A 439 -10.32 26.32 12.02
C ALA A 439 -11.61 26.44 11.19
N GLU A 440 -11.75 25.62 10.14
CA GLU A 440 -12.92 25.64 9.25
C GLU A 440 -14.19 25.15 9.95
N ALA A 441 -14.07 24.13 10.80
CA ALA A 441 -15.16 23.68 11.68
C ALA A 441 -15.49 24.70 12.81
N GLY A 442 -14.86 25.87 12.82
CA GLY A 442 -15.07 26.94 13.81
C GLY A 442 -14.67 26.57 15.24
N ALA A 443 -13.97 25.45 15.45
CA ALA A 443 -13.59 24.92 16.76
C ALA A 443 -12.22 25.43 17.24
N GLY A 444 -11.59 26.34 16.51
CA GLY A 444 -10.34 26.98 16.87
C GLY A 444 -9.92 28.05 15.86
N PRO A 445 -8.76 28.70 16.08
CA PRO A 445 -8.19 29.69 15.17
C PRO A 445 -7.45 29.03 14.00
N ASP A 446 -7.29 29.80 12.92
CA ASP A 446 -6.39 29.52 11.80
C ASP A 446 -5.00 29.05 12.29
N PRO A 447 -4.41 27.97 11.76
CA PRO A 447 -3.16 27.42 12.28
C PRO A 447 -2.01 28.42 12.25
N ILE A 448 -1.16 28.36 13.28
CA ILE A 448 -0.01 29.26 13.44
C ILE A 448 1.28 28.44 13.31
N PRO A 449 1.84 28.26 12.08
CA PRO A 449 3.08 27.51 11.89
C PRO A 449 4.19 28.03 12.81
N TYR A 450 4.93 27.13 13.47
CA TYR A 450 5.91 27.47 14.51
C TYR A 450 6.86 28.63 14.12
N ARG A 451 7.37 28.64 12.87
CA ARG A 451 8.26 29.70 12.33
C ARG A 451 7.62 31.10 12.26
N SER A 452 6.31 31.21 12.47
CA SER A 452 5.53 32.45 12.40
C SER A 452 4.82 32.79 13.71
N LEU A 453 5.01 31.97 14.76
CA LEU A 453 4.42 32.16 16.08
C LEU A 453 4.98 33.43 16.75
N THR A 454 4.10 34.17 17.42
CA THR A 454 4.44 35.31 18.27
C THR A 454 3.50 35.31 19.48
N SER A 455 3.88 35.94 20.60
CA SER A 455 2.99 36.09 21.76
C SER A 455 1.66 36.73 21.36
N GLN A 456 1.67 37.73 20.48
CA GLN A 456 0.45 38.43 20.03
C GLN A 456 -0.53 37.50 19.30
N LYS A 457 -0.03 36.63 18.40
CA LYS A 457 -0.89 35.63 17.73
C LYS A 457 -1.41 34.59 18.71
N LEU A 458 -0.61 34.21 19.70
CA LEU A 458 -1.02 33.24 20.72
C LEU A 458 -2.07 33.83 21.69
N ILE A 459 -1.97 35.11 22.04
CA ILE A 459 -2.99 35.87 22.79
C ILE A 459 -4.32 35.85 22.03
N GLN A 460 -4.30 36.22 20.74
CA GLN A 460 -5.48 36.21 19.87
C GLN A 460 -6.09 34.82 19.74
N ALA A 461 -5.25 33.78 19.60
CA ALA A 461 -5.68 32.39 19.54
C ALA A 461 -6.34 31.90 20.85
N ILE A 462 -5.79 32.25 22.01
CA ILE A 462 -6.38 31.97 23.33
C ILE A 462 -7.74 32.66 23.46
N GLN A 463 -7.83 33.95 23.09
CA GLN A 463 -9.06 34.73 23.16
C GLN A 463 -10.16 34.16 22.25
N LEU A 464 -9.81 33.72 21.03
CA LEU A 464 -10.74 33.08 20.10
C LEU A 464 -11.22 31.71 20.63
N CYS A 465 -10.32 30.87 21.13
CA CYS A 465 -10.68 29.58 21.73
C CYS A 465 -11.56 29.73 23.00
N LEU A 466 -11.46 30.83 23.73
CA LEU A 466 -12.34 31.13 24.87
C LEU A 466 -13.61 31.89 24.49
N SER A 467 -13.85 32.15 23.19
CA SER A 467 -15.08 32.79 22.73
C SER A 467 -16.29 31.85 22.87
N PRO A 468 -17.51 32.40 23.12
CA PRO A 468 -18.73 31.59 23.16
C PRO A 468 -18.99 30.82 21.87
N ASP A 469 -18.51 31.31 20.73
CA ASP A 469 -18.76 30.73 19.40
C ASP A 469 -17.91 29.48 19.18
N ALA A 470 -16.59 29.57 19.41
CA ALA A 470 -15.70 28.41 19.33
C ALA A 470 -16.10 27.31 20.33
N VAL A 471 -16.54 27.69 21.54
CA VAL A 471 -17.08 26.75 22.55
C VAL A 471 -18.37 26.08 22.07
N ARG A 472 -19.25 26.75 21.31
CA ARG A 472 -20.45 26.10 20.72
C ARG A 472 -20.07 25.14 19.59
N SER A 473 -19.18 25.54 18.68
CA SER A 473 -18.75 24.69 17.56
C SER A 473 -18.02 23.43 18.04
N ALA A 474 -17.09 23.57 18.98
CA ALA A 474 -16.40 22.43 19.59
C ALA A 474 -17.38 21.46 20.30
N ARG A 475 -18.45 21.97 20.92
CA ARG A 475 -19.52 21.12 21.50
C ARG A 475 -20.37 20.43 20.45
N LYS A 476 -20.79 21.10 19.35
CA LYS A 476 -21.54 20.45 18.26
C LYS A 476 -20.76 19.28 17.65
N LEU A 477 -19.43 19.43 17.49
CA LEU A 477 -18.54 18.33 17.10
C LEU A 477 -18.46 17.23 18.17
N ALA A 478 -18.27 17.59 19.44
CA ALA A 478 -18.22 16.61 20.55
C ALA A 478 -19.49 15.75 20.64
N ASP A 479 -20.67 16.36 20.49
CA ASP A 479 -21.97 15.69 20.61
C ASP A 479 -22.22 14.74 19.43
N ALA A 480 -21.65 15.01 18.25
CA ALA A 480 -21.61 14.08 17.13
C ALA A 480 -20.60 12.95 17.35
N MET A 481 -19.36 13.29 17.72
CA MET A 481 -18.26 12.34 17.99
C MET A 481 -18.54 11.40 19.17
N GLN A 482 -19.48 11.73 20.06
CA GLN A 482 -19.97 10.83 21.11
C GLN A 482 -20.89 9.71 20.60
N ARG A 483 -21.54 9.89 19.45
CA ARG A 483 -22.40 8.87 18.79
C ARG A 483 -21.59 7.92 17.91
N GLU A 484 -20.43 8.37 17.44
CA GLU A 484 -19.48 7.59 16.63
C GLU A 484 -18.79 6.48 17.44
N ASN A 485 -18.74 5.26 16.88
CA ASN A 485 -17.90 4.17 17.38
C ASN A 485 -16.86 3.76 16.32
N GLY A 486 -15.81 4.58 16.20
CA GLY A 486 -14.78 4.42 15.16
C GLY A 486 -14.07 3.07 15.18
N VAL A 487 -13.88 2.50 16.37
CA VAL A 487 -13.21 1.20 16.51
C VAL A 487 -14.09 0.07 15.96
N GLN A 488 -15.39 0.04 16.28
CA GLN A 488 -16.30 -0.97 15.74
C GLN A 488 -16.51 -0.79 14.24
N ALA A 489 -16.72 0.44 13.76
CA ALA A 489 -16.88 0.74 12.34
C ALA A 489 -15.67 0.32 11.50
N ALA A 490 -14.44 0.40 12.05
CA ALA A 490 -13.26 -0.13 11.37
C ALA A 490 -13.17 -1.67 11.35
N VAL A 491 -13.65 -2.36 12.39
CA VAL A 491 -13.82 -3.83 12.36
C VAL A 491 -14.85 -4.23 11.30
N ASP A 492 -15.99 -3.53 11.26
CA ASP A 492 -17.06 -3.79 10.30
C ASP A 492 -16.61 -3.52 8.85
N ALA A 493 -15.89 -2.42 8.61
CA ALA A 493 -15.29 -2.09 7.31
C ALA A 493 -14.23 -3.12 6.88
N PHE A 494 -13.43 -3.61 7.82
CA PHE A 494 -12.45 -4.68 7.57
C PHE A 494 -13.16 -5.97 7.15
N HIS A 495 -14.16 -6.44 7.92
CA HIS A 495 -14.94 -7.63 7.60
C HIS A 495 -15.66 -7.53 6.25
N ALA A 496 -16.24 -6.37 5.93
CA ALA A 496 -16.88 -6.12 4.64
C ALA A 496 -15.92 -6.26 3.44
N ASN A 497 -14.62 -5.99 3.63
CA ASN A 497 -13.58 -6.05 2.60
C ASN A 497 -12.85 -7.40 2.52
N LEU A 498 -13.16 -8.36 3.40
CA LEU A 498 -12.65 -9.73 3.38
C LEU A 498 -13.44 -10.61 2.38
N PRO A 499 -12.78 -11.50 1.61
CA PRO A 499 -13.45 -12.39 0.66
C PRO A 499 -14.03 -13.63 1.38
N GLN A 500 -14.93 -13.42 2.33
CA GLN A 500 -15.51 -14.42 3.26
C GLN A 500 -15.80 -15.79 2.61
N SER A 501 -16.57 -15.82 1.52
CA SER A 501 -16.96 -17.03 0.79
C SER A 501 -15.80 -17.81 0.14
N LYS A 502 -14.61 -17.21 0.05
CA LYS A 502 -13.38 -17.85 -0.41
C LYS A 502 -12.49 -18.32 0.75
N MET A 503 -12.65 -17.78 1.96
CA MET A 503 -11.73 -18.03 3.08
C MET A 503 -11.96 -19.35 3.80
N GLY A 504 -13.18 -19.91 3.81
CA GLY A 504 -13.48 -21.16 4.52
C GLY A 504 -12.76 -22.41 4.00
N CYS A 505 -12.39 -23.31 4.91
CA CYS A 505 -11.90 -24.67 4.68
C CYS A 505 -13.04 -25.62 4.24
N ASP A 506 -12.73 -26.61 3.38
CA ASP A 506 -13.73 -27.53 2.83
C ASP A 506 -14.19 -28.61 3.83
N PHE A 507 -13.45 -28.82 4.93
CA PHE A 507 -13.80 -29.71 6.05
C PHE A 507 -14.54 -28.98 7.19
N PHE A 508 -14.13 -27.74 7.47
CA PHE A 508 -14.62 -26.94 8.59
C PHE A 508 -14.82 -25.51 8.11
N SER A 509 -16.05 -25.16 7.72
CA SER A 509 -16.37 -23.85 7.13
C SER A 509 -16.13 -22.67 8.09
N ASP A 510 -16.07 -22.94 9.39
CA ASP A 510 -15.74 -22.01 10.46
C ASP A 510 -14.22 -21.87 10.70
N GLN A 511 -13.37 -22.38 9.80
CA GLN A 511 -11.90 -22.25 9.86
C GLN A 511 -11.31 -21.71 8.54
N PRO A 512 -10.26 -20.89 8.60
CA PRO A 512 -9.59 -20.38 7.40
C PRO A 512 -8.82 -21.49 6.66
N ALA A 513 -9.01 -21.57 5.35
CA ALA A 513 -8.22 -22.36 4.43
C ALA A 513 -6.81 -21.77 4.28
N ALA A 514 -5.78 -22.53 4.62
CA ALA A 514 -4.38 -22.11 4.54
C ALA A 514 -3.61 -22.85 3.43
N LEU A 515 -3.99 -24.09 3.15
CA LEU A 515 -3.33 -25.04 2.24
C LEU A 515 -4.35 -25.69 1.30
N VAL A 516 -3.90 -26.17 0.15
CA VAL A 516 -4.75 -26.79 -0.88
C VAL A 516 -4.09 -28.01 -1.53
N TYR A 517 -4.88 -29.05 -1.77
CA TYR A 517 -4.51 -30.23 -2.56
C TYR A 517 -5.27 -30.24 -3.89
N GLY A 518 -4.73 -30.92 -4.91
CA GLY A 518 -5.36 -31.07 -6.22
C GLY A 518 -5.17 -29.86 -7.17
N ARG A 519 -5.96 -29.80 -8.25
CA ARG A 519 -5.83 -28.77 -9.31
C ARG A 519 -7.18 -28.42 -9.95
N GLY A 520 -7.39 -27.15 -10.27
CA GLY A 520 -8.59 -26.65 -10.95
C GLY A 520 -9.86 -26.97 -10.15
N LYS A 521 -10.94 -27.39 -10.83
CA LYS A 521 -12.21 -27.78 -10.18
C LYS A 521 -12.09 -28.99 -9.24
N LYS A 522 -10.99 -29.76 -9.26
CA LYS A 522 -10.70 -30.87 -8.35
C LYS A 522 -9.68 -30.43 -7.29
N GLN A 523 -9.94 -29.31 -6.60
CA GLN A 523 -9.17 -28.84 -5.44
C GLN A 523 -9.90 -29.10 -4.13
N VAL A 524 -9.13 -29.40 -3.08
CA VAL A 524 -9.62 -29.55 -1.70
C VAL A 524 -8.84 -28.57 -0.83
N LYS A 525 -9.54 -27.65 -0.17
CA LYS A 525 -8.98 -26.64 0.73
C LYS A 525 -8.92 -27.17 2.16
N MET A 526 -7.82 -26.90 2.84
CA MET A 526 -7.58 -27.34 4.21
C MET A 526 -7.13 -26.16 5.09
N CYS A 527 -7.69 -26.08 6.28
CA CYS A 527 -7.12 -25.32 7.39
C CYS A 527 -5.81 -25.98 7.87
N ARG A 528 -4.99 -25.22 8.59
CA ARG A 528 -3.66 -25.64 9.05
C ARG A 528 -3.68 -27.01 9.77
N PRO A 529 -4.61 -27.27 10.73
CA PRO A 529 -4.64 -28.54 11.46
C PRO A 529 -4.94 -29.75 10.57
N VAL A 530 -5.95 -29.67 9.69
CA VAL A 530 -6.31 -30.78 8.78
C VAL A 530 -5.13 -31.14 7.86
N ALA A 531 -4.44 -30.15 7.30
CA ALA A 531 -3.28 -30.40 6.45
C ALA A 531 -2.11 -31.04 7.23
N SER A 532 -1.87 -30.62 8.48
CA SER A 532 -0.93 -31.25 9.42
C SER A 532 -1.28 -32.73 9.67
N ILE A 533 -2.53 -33.00 10.06
CA ILE A 533 -3.04 -34.35 10.38
C ILE A 533 -2.88 -35.28 9.18
N LEU A 534 -3.27 -34.84 7.97
CA LEU A 534 -3.17 -35.65 6.75
C LEU A 534 -1.72 -35.91 6.31
N VAL A 535 -0.78 -35.00 6.61
CA VAL A 535 0.65 -35.22 6.38
C VAL A 535 1.24 -36.20 7.40
N LYS A 536 0.96 -36.01 8.70
CA LYS A 536 1.44 -36.91 9.77
C LYS A 536 0.92 -38.34 9.65
N ASN A 537 -0.32 -38.53 9.20
CA ASN A 537 -0.90 -39.85 8.92
C ASN A 537 -0.48 -40.42 7.55
N GLY A 538 0.47 -39.80 6.83
CA GLY A 538 1.02 -40.30 5.57
C GLY A 538 0.05 -40.25 4.38
N LYS A 539 -1.16 -39.70 4.54
CA LYS A 539 -2.20 -39.61 3.51
C LYS A 539 -1.91 -38.55 2.45
N LEU A 540 -1.15 -37.51 2.82
CA LEU A 540 -0.61 -36.51 1.91
C LEU A 540 0.92 -36.40 2.10
N GLN A 541 1.67 -36.46 1.00
CA GLN A 541 3.07 -36.07 1.02
C GLN A 541 3.16 -34.55 0.95
N ARG A 542 4.01 -33.95 1.79
CA ARG A 542 4.27 -32.50 1.86
C ARG A 542 4.35 -31.79 0.49
N LYS A 543 5.02 -32.42 -0.48
CA LYS A 543 5.22 -31.92 -1.86
C LYS A 543 3.95 -31.87 -2.74
N GLN A 544 2.82 -32.41 -2.27
CA GLN A 544 1.52 -32.41 -2.95
C GLN A 544 0.61 -31.27 -2.50
N LEU A 545 0.89 -30.69 -1.33
CA LEU A 545 0.22 -29.48 -0.84
C LEU A 545 0.76 -28.25 -1.57
N LYS A 546 -0.05 -27.18 -1.55
CA LYS A 546 0.35 -25.81 -1.87
C LYS A 546 -0.29 -24.82 -0.92
N SER A 547 0.28 -23.63 -0.77
CA SER A 547 -0.39 -22.51 -0.10
C SER A 547 -1.69 -22.14 -0.82
N TYR A 548 -2.79 -22.08 -0.08
CA TYR A 548 -4.02 -21.48 -0.55
C TYR A 548 -3.89 -19.94 -0.55
N ARG A 549 -4.55 -19.27 -1.51
CA ARG A 549 -4.56 -17.81 -1.69
C ARG A 549 -6.01 -17.34 -1.72
N SER A 550 -6.47 -16.67 -0.67
CA SER A 550 -7.85 -16.21 -0.49
C SER A 550 -8.17 -14.92 -1.25
N LYS A 551 -7.22 -13.99 -1.34
CA LYS A 551 -7.27 -12.75 -2.14
C LYS A 551 -5.95 -12.62 -2.93
N PRO A 552 -5.77 -13.38 -4.04
CA PRO A 552 -4.53 -13.33 -4.81
C PRO A 552 -4.34 -11.98 -5.52
N THR A 553 -3.52 -11.11 -4.93
CA THR A 553 -3.08 -9.87 -5.57
C THR A 553 -2.14 -10.16 -6.73
N ASN A 554 -2.43 -9.61 -7.91
CA ASN A 554 -1.58 -9.66 -9.08
C ASN A 554 -1.28 -8.22 -9.54
N ILE A 555 -0.05 -7.75 -9.31
CA ILE A 555 0.43 -6.50 -9.88
C ILE A 555 0.75 -6.75 -11.36
N GLU A 556 0.09 -6.00 -12.23
CA GLU A 556 0.29 -6.04 -13.68
C GLU A 556 1.13 -4.84 -14.11
N ASN A 557 2.01 -5.04 -15.09
CA ASN A 557 2.95 -4.01 -15.54
C ASN A 557 2.29 -3.17 -16.65
N GLN A 558 1.50 -2.17 -16.28
CA GLN A 558 0.89 -1.25 -17.25
C GLN A 558 1.96 -0.28 -17.78
N ARG A 559 2.52 -0.61 -18.95
CA ARG A 559 3.56 0.19 -19.61
C ARG A 559 2.91 1.27 -20.46
N TRP A 560 2.90 2.50 -19.97
CA TRP A 560 2.09 3.59 -20.54
C TRP A 560 2.93 4.72 -21.14
N ASP A 561 3.06 4.67 -22.47
CA ASP A 561 3.12 5.82 -23.40
C ASP A 561 3.49 5.28 -24.80
N PRO A 562 2.65 5.44 -25.84
CA PRO A 562 3.00 4.99 -27.19
C PRO A 562 4.26 5.68 -27.76
N LEU A 563 4.59 6.92 -27.40
CA LEU A 563 5.82 7.57 -27.87
C LEU A 563 7.07 6.90 -27.28
N THR A 564 7.09 6.67 -25.97
CA THR A 564 8.19 5.99 -25.26
C THR A 564 8.28 4.51 -25.64
N ALA A 565 7.15 3.81 -25.77
CA ALA A 565 7.12 2.40 -26.16
C ALA A 565 7.60 2.16 -27.60
N VAL A 566 7.33 3.09 -28.53
CA VAL A 566 7.79 3.00 -29.93
C VAL A 566 9.23 3.53 -30.11
N SER A 567 9.63 4.58 -29.40
CA SER A 567 10.99 5.14 -29.50
C SER A 567 12.05 4.22 -28.88
N ALA A 568 11.71 3.46 -27.82
CA ALA A 568 12.60 2.45 -27.25
C ALA A 568 12.76 1.19 -28.13
N ALA A 569 11.85 0.94 -29.07
CA ALA A 569 11.81 -0.27 -29.90
C ALA A 569 11.40 0.05 -31.35
N SER A 570 12.34 0.53 -32.16
CA SER A 570 12.10 0.90 -33.56
C SER A 570 11.48 -0.24 -34.37
N LEU A 571 10.49 0.09 -35.22
CA LEU A 571 9.58 -0.88 -35.85
C LEU A 571 10.28 -2.01 -36.63
N SER A 572 11.43 -1.74 -37.26
CA SER A 572 12.20 -2.78 -37.98
C SER A 572 12.77 -3.87 -37.04
N THR A 573 13.05 -3.51 -35.79
CA THR A 573 13.52 -4.43 -34.74
C THR A 573 12.37 -5.35 -34.33
N ILE A 574 11.18 -4.79 -34.14
CA ILE A 574 9.96 -5.55 -33.82
C ILE A 574 9.64 -6.56 -34.93
N VAL A 575 9.67 -6.17 -36.21
CA VAL A 575 9.41 -7.07 -37.34
C VAL A 575 10.45 -8.20 -37.43
N LYS A 576 11.75 -7.88 -37.25
CA LYS A 576 12.82 -8.90 -37.23
C LYS A 576 12.67 -9.86 -36.04
N MET A 577 12.26 -9.36 -34.87
CA MET A 577 12.01 -10.18 -33.68
C MET A 577 10.76 -11.03 -33.79
N ALA A 578 9.72 -10.58 -34.50
CA ALA A 578 8.54 -11.39 -34.81
C ALA A 578 8.94 -12.63 -35.63
N GLY A 579 9.79 -12.44 -36.67
CA GLY A 579 10.38 -13.55 -37.42
C GLY A 579 11.23 -14.49 -36.54
N ALA A 580 12.15 -13.95 -35.73
CA ALA A 580 12.98 -14.75 -34.84
C ALA A 580 12.21 -15.48 -33.73
N THR A 581 11.04 -14.96 -33.31
CA THR A 581 10.18 -15.61 -32.29
C THR A 581 9.26 -16.65 -32.94
N ALA A 582 8.76 -16.38 -34.15
CA ALA A 582 8.08 -17.38 -34.96
C ALA A 582 9.01 -18.58 -35.21
N ASP A 583 10.27 -18.34 -35.59
CA ASP A 583 11.32 -19.36 -35.73
C ASP A 583 11.45 -20.26 -34.49
N ILE A 584 11.42 -19.71 -33.28
CA ILE A 584 11.56 -20.47 -32.02
C ILE A 584 10.36 -21.39 -31.74
N ILE A 585 9.18 -21.08 -32.29
CA ILE A 585 7.95 -21.88 -32.11
C ILE A 585 7.75 -22.83 -33.30
N VAL A 586 7.97 -22.33 -34.52
CA VAL A 586 7.76 -23.04 -35.78
C VAL A 586 8.86 -24.06 -36.03
N LYS A 587 10.15 -23.75 -35.84
CA LYS A 587 11.23 -24.70 -36.17
C LYS A 587 11.17 -25.99 -35.33
N PRO A 588 10.89 -25.99 -34.02
CA PRO A 588 10.65 -27.24 -33.29
C PRO A 588 9.43 -28.02 -33.79
N PHE A 589 8.37 -27.33 -34.23
CA PHE A 589 7.16 -27.96 -34.77
C PHE A 589 7.39 -28.53 -36.18
N GLU A 590 8.11 -27.83 -37.05
CA GLU A 590 8.58 -28.32 -38.35
C GLU A 590 9.59 -29.46 -38.20
N GLN A 591 10.47 -29.43 -37.20
CA GLN A 591 11.45 -30.48 -36.94
C GLN A 591 10.80 -31.73 -36.35
N TYR A 592 9.74 -31.56 -35.56
CA TYR A 592 8.82 -32.64 -35.16
C TYR A 592 8.04 -33.18 -36.36
N LYS A 593 7.50 -32.31 -37.23
CA LYS A 593 6.77 -32.71 -38.44
C LYS A 593 7.67 -33.46 -39.42
N ARG A 594 8.90 -32.99 -39.65
CA ARG A 594 9.94 -33.71 -40.43
C ARG A 594 10.30 -35.05 -39.80
N THR A 595 10.47 -35.16 -38.48
CA THR A 595 10.68 -36.47 -37.84
C THR A 595 9.45 -37.38 -37.82
N SER A 596 8.26 -36.86 -38.16
CA SER A 596 7.05 -37.64 -38.45
C SER A 596 6.84 -37.95 -39.94
N GLU A 597 7.56 -37.27 -40.85
CA GLU A 597 7.42 -37.42 -42.31
C GLU A 597 8.63 -38.13 -42.95
N SER A 598 9.80 -38.13 -42.30
CA SER A 598 11.00 -38.92 -42.68
C SER A 598 10.91 -40.40 -42.25
N GLY A 599 9.71 -40.99 -42.35
CA GLY A 599 9.49 -42.42 -42.12
C GLY A 599 9.72 -43.30 -43.36
N GLU A 600 9.69 -42.69 -44.54
CA GLU A 600 9.84 -43.35 -45.85
C GLU A 600 10.85 -42.58 -46.72
N ASN A 601 11.47 -43.26 -47.69
CA ASN A 601 12.47 -42.75 -48.66
C ASN A 601 13.84 -42.34 -48.07
N LEU A 602 14.63 -43.35 -47.66
CA LEU A 602 16.06 -43.25 -47.35
C LEU A 602 16.92 -43.91 -48.45
N GLU A 603 17.07 -43.30 -49.64
CA GLU A 603 18.08 -43.82 -50.61
C GLU A 603 18.59 -42.87 -51.74
N GLU A 604 18.54 -41.52 -51.64
CA GLU A 604 19.01 -40.68 -52.77
C GLU A 604 19.71 -39.32 -52.46
N GLN A 605 20.17 -39.04 -51.23
CA GLN A 605 20.78 -37.73 -50.89
C GLN A 605 22.20 -37.81 -50.27
N GLN A 606 23.12 -38.52 -50.93
CA GLN A 606 24.51 -38.66 -50.45
C GLN A 606 25.61 -38.16 -51.41
N GLN A 607 25.28 -37.37 -52.44
CA GLN A 607 26.24 -36.94 -53.49
C GLN A 607 26.34 -35.44 -53.79
N VAL A 608 25.62 -34.54 -53.11
CA VAL A 608 25.62 -33.10 -53.45
C VAL A 608 26.39 -32.20 -52.46
N GLU A 609 26.60 -32.63 -51.21
CA GLU A 609 27.23 -31.79 -50.16
C GLU A 609 28.76 -31.76 -50.21
N ASN A 610 29.35 -31.45 -51.38
CA ASN A 610 30.81 -31.30 -51.51
C ASN A 610 31.29 -30.18 -52.45
N THR A 611 30.46 -29.15 -52.72
CA THR A 611 30.90 -27.97 -53.48
C THR A 611 30.18 -26.68 -53.03
N GLN A 612 30.49 -26.16 -51.83
CA GLN A 612 30.47 -24.72 -51.52
C GLN A 612 31.08 -24.40 -50.13
N ARG A 613 32.40 -24.24 -50.08
CA ARG A 613 33.10 -23.52 -49.00
C ARG A 613 33.96 -22.42 -49.59
N HIS A 614 33.42 -21.20 -49.68
CA HIS A 614 34.15 -19.92 -49.52
C HIS A 614 33.23 -18.73 -49.85
N SER A 615 32.83 -17.95 -48.84
CA SER A 615 32.89 -16.47 -48.88
C SER A 615 32.46 -15.84 -47.55
N GLN A 616 33.30 -14.93 -47.07
CA GLN A 616 33.02 -13.70 -46.30
C GLN A 616 31.98 -13.70 -45.16
N ALA A 617 32.49 -13.40 -43.95
CA ALA A 617 31.78 -12.53 -43.01
C ALA A 617 32.29 -11.08 -43.17
N PRO A 618 31.50 -10.07 -42.76
CA PRO A 618 32.07 -9.04 -41.91
C PRO A 618 31.19 -8.69 -40.69
N ALA A 619 31.77 -7.95 -39.74
CA ALA A 619 31.12 -7.58 -38.49
C ALA A 619 30.19 -6.35 -38.60
N PHE A 620 29.34 -6.15 -37.59
CA PHE A 620 28.64 -4.89 -37.36
C PHE A 620 29.22 -4.17 -36.14
N ALA A 621 29.65 -2.92 -36.32
CA ALA A 621 30.19 -2.07 -35.27
C ALA A 621 29.08 -1.29 -34.55
N MET A 622 29.35 -0.88 -33.31
CA MET A 622 28.58 0.19 -32.65
C MET A 622 28.95 1.55 -33.24
N LEU A 623 27.98 2.47 -33.29
CA LEU A 623 28.22 3.90 -33.53
C LEU A 623 27.67 4.72 -32.34
N PRO A 624 28.35 5.82 -31.94
CA PRO A 624 28.07 6.52 -30.69
C PRO A 624 26.98 7.62 -30.81
N LEU A 625 26.45 8.02 -29.66
CA LEU A 625 25.61 9.22 -29.50
C LEU A 625 26.50 10.48 -29.40
N PRO A 626 26.09 11.64 -29.97
CA PRO A 626 26.89 12.85 -29.92
C PRO A 626 26.56 13.76 -28.71
N GLY A 627 27.61 14.15 -27.97
CA GLY A 627 27.76 15.52 -27.46
C GLY A 627 27.24 15.88 -26.05
N VAL A 628 28.09 15.73 -25.03
CA VAL A 628 28.49 16.81 -24.11
C VAL A 628 29.99 16.64 -23.83
N GLY A 629 30.77 17.73 -23.81
CA GLY A 629 32.23 17.68 -23.64
C GLY A 629 32.71 17.66 -22.18
N VAL A 630 33.92 17.13 -21.96
CA VAL A 630 34.68 17.18 -20.70
C VAL A 630 36.13 17.56 -21.03
N PRO A 631 36.83 18.42 -20.25
CA PRO A 631 38.21 18.82 -20.54
C PRO A 631 39.27 17.74 -20.23
N ASP A 632 40.42 17.83 -20.89
CA ASP A 632 41.59 16.94 -20.73
C ASP A 632 42.33 17.10 -19.39
N GLY A 633 43.08 16.06 -18.98
CA GLY A 633 44.08 16.19 -17.91
C GLY A 633 44.73 14.89 -17.39
N ALA A 634 45.83 14.45 -18.02
CA ALA A 634 46.80 13.41 -17.60
C ALA A 634 46.28 11.97 -17.32
N VAL A 635 46.71 10.85 -17.95
CA VAL A 635 48.01 10.33 -18.49
C VAL A 635 48.75 9.39 -17.51
N ALA A 636 49.29 8.29 -18.07
CA ALA A 636 50.06 7.19 -17.46
C ALA A 636 49.26 6.16 -16.62
N ALA A 637 49.63 4.88 -16.47
CA ALA A 637 50.50 3.89 -17.16
C ALA A 637 50.54 2.61 -16.27
N ALA A 638 50.92 1.39 -16.68
CA ALA A 638 50.90 0.71 -17.97
C ALA A 638 51.08 -0.82 -17.77
N SER A 639 50.50 -1.61 -18.68
CA SER A 639 50.97 -2.93 -19.18
C SER A 639 51.10 -4.17 -18.24
N ALA A 640 51.05 -5.35 -18.87
CA ALA A 640 51.18 -6.69 -18.28
C ALA A 640 52.55 -7.33 -18.62
N VAL A 641 52.79 -8.62 -18.29
CA VAL A 641 53.50 -9.64 -19.12
C VAL A 641 53.58 -11.05 -18.47
N ASP A 642 53.57 -12.09 -19.32
CA ASP A 642 54.04 -13.50 -19.24
C ASP A 642 53.48 -14.66 -18.36
N GLU A 643 52.92 -15.66 -19.08
CA GLU A 643 53.51 -17.01 -19.39
C GLU A 643 53.76 -18.08 -18.29
N LYS A 644 53.13 -19.29 -18.42
CA LYS A 644 53.83 -20.56 -18.78
C LYS A 644 52.96 -21.83 -18.97
N THR A 645 53.61 -22.83 -19.58
CA THR A 645 53.11 -24.01 -20.30
C THR A 645 52.97 -25.30 -19.47
N SER A 646 52.19 -26.28 -19.96
CA SER A 646 52.64 -27.67 -20.30
C SER A 646 51.47 -28.61 -20.65
N SER A 647 51.75 -29.86 -21.07
CA SER A 647 50.81 -30.73 -21.81
C SER A 647 50.97 -32.24 -21.53
N ALA A 648 49.87 -33.04 -21.65
CA ALA A 648 49.93 -34.51 -21.70
C ALA A 648 48.68 -35.19 -22.35
N ARG A 649 48.91 -36.34 -23.00
CA ARG A 649 47.99 -37.39 -23.56
C ARG A 649 48.85 -38.68 -23.77
N PRO A 650 48.37 -39.88 -24.22
CA PRO A 650 47.06 -40.32 -24.73
C PRO A 650 46.34 -41.16 -23.63
N PRO A 651 45.90 -42.45 -23.68
CA PRO A 651 45.63 -43.45 -24.75
C PRO A 651 44.11 -43.81 -24.93
N PRO A 652 43.73 -44.66 -25.92
CA PRO A 652 42.36 -45.20 -26.11
C PRO A 652 42.24 -46.73 -25.92
N SER A 653 41.01 -47.26 -25.84
CA SER A 653 40.70 -48.72 -25.86
C SER A 653 39.41 -49.05 -26.66
N ARG A 654 39.10 -50.34 -26.88
CA ARG A 654 38.11 -50.83 -27.87
C ARG A 654 36.91 -51.56 -27.24
N GLY A 655 35.71 -51.23 -27.73
CA GLY A 655 34.84 -52.18 -28.46
C GLY A 655 33.90 -53.13 -27.71
N SER A 656 32.61 -53.06 -28.05
CA SER A 656 31.74 -54.22 -28.33
C SER A 656 30.45 -53.75 -29.04
N ARG A 657 29.76 -54.66 -29.73
CA ARG A 657 28.38 -54.50 -30.21
C ARG A 657 27.49 -55.43 -29.38
N ASP A 658 26.25 -55.04 -29.10
CA ASP A 658 25.12 -55.78 -29.67
C ASP A 658 23.78 -55.03 -29.54
N SER A 659 22.75 -55.58 -30.20
CA SER A 659 21.47 -54.91 -30.43
C SER A 659 20.33 -55.40 -29.53
N SER A 660 19.43 -54.50 -29.15
CA SER A 660 18.02 -54.82 -28.93
C SER A 660 17.17 -53.55 -29.07
N SER A 661 15.94 -53.70 -29.55
CA SER A 661 15.00 -52.61 -29.77
C SER A 661 14.07 -52.43 -28.57
N ASN A 662 13.77 -51.17 -28.22
CA ASN A 662 12.39 -50.81 -27.91
C ASN A 662 12.12 -49.32 -28.13
N GLY A 663 10.92 -49.00 -28.61
CA GLY A 663 10.47 -47.63 -28.85
C GLY A 663 10.04 -46.94 -27.56
N GLY A 664 10.38 -45.66 -27.39
CA GLY A 664 9.98 -44.89 -26.20
C GLY A 664 10.61 -43.51 -26.13
N ALA A 665 9.98 -42.52 -26.77
CA ALA A 665 10.42 -41.13 -26.72
C ALA A 665 10.37 -40.59 -25.28
N LYS A 666 11.54 -40.44 -24.64
CA LYS A 666 11.65 -40.12 -23.21
C LYS A 666 11.18 -38.68 -22.91
N PRO A 667 10.19 -38.47 -22.01
CA PRO A 667 9.75 -37.12 -21.60
C PRO A 667 10.86 -36.23 -21.04
N GLY A 668 11.95 -36.83 -20.54
CA GLY A 668 13.13 -36.13 -20.03
C GLY A 668 13.82 -35.22 -21.06
N ALA A 669 13.69 -35.47 -22.38
CA ALA A 669 14.30 -34.64 -23.41
C ALA A 669 13.72 -33.20 -23.42
N MET A 670 12.39 -33.06 -23.33
CA MET A 670 11.75 -31.74 -23.19
C MET A 670 12.08 -31.09 -21.84
N ALA A 671 12.16 -31.86 -20.76
CA ALA A 671 12.53 -31.32 -19.45
C ALA A 671 13.97 -30.77 -19.43
N ALA A 672 14.92 -31.46 -20.06
CA ALA A 672 16.30 -31.00 -20.22
C ALA A 672 16.42 -29.80 -21.16
N ALA A 673 15.67 -29.78 -22.27
CA ALA A 673 15.62 -28.63 -23.17
C ALA A 673 15.04 -27.39 -22.47
N ALA A 674 13.97 -27.55 -21.68
CA ALA A 674 13.41 -26.48 -20.86
C ALA A 674 14.41 -25.98 -19.80
N ALA A 675 15.10 -26.88 -19.09
CA ALA A 675 16.12 -26.50 -18.10
C ALA A 675 17.29 -25.73 -18.73
N ASN A 676 17.79 -26.15 -19.90
CA ASN A 676 18.82 -25.43 -20.64
C ASN A 676 18.31 -24.08 -21.21
N GLY A 677 17.01 -23.95 -21.49
CA GLY A 677 16.37 -22.68 -21.83
C GLY A 677 16.25 -21.72 -20.65
N VAL A 678 15.90 -22.23 -19.45
CA VAL A 678 15.80 -21.45 -18.20
C VAL A 678 17.08 -20.69 -17.90
N GLY A 679 18.24 -21.35 -18.03
CA GLY A 679 19.54 -20.71 -17.80
C GLY A 679 19.84 -19.52 -18.71
N LYS A 680 19.28 -19.48 -19.93
CA LYS A 680 19.42 -18.35 -20.87
C LYS A 680 18.34 -17.28 -20.68
N LEU A 681 17.14 -17.65 -20.24
CA LEU A 681 16.03 -16.73 -19.96
C LEU A 681 16.16 -15.97 -18.64
N ALA A 682 16.98 -16.46 -17.70
CA ALA A 682 17.23 -15.81 -16.41
C ALA A 682 18.02 -14.49 -16.50
N GLY A 683 18.70 -14.22 -17.62
CA GLY A 683 19.45 -12.98 -17.82
C GLY A 683 18.54 -11.77 -18.10
N ASN A 684 18.82 -10.63 -17.44
CA ASN A 684 18.04 -9.38 -17.60
C ASN A 684 17.89 -8.94 -19.06
N ALA A 685 18.93 -9.10 -19.90
CA ALA A 685 18.87 -8.79 -21.33
C ALA A 685 17.86 -9.69 -22.08
N THR A 686 17.81 -10.98 -21.77
CA THR A 686 16.88 -11.94 -22.40
C THR A 686 15.43 -11.67 -22.01
N LYS A 687 15.17 -11.33 -20.73
CA LYS A 687 13.84 -10.87 -20.27
C LYS A 687 13.43 -9.58 -20.99
N GLY A 688 14.33 -8.60 -21.01
CA GLY A 688 14.16 -7.33 -21.71
C GLY A 688 13.70 -7.50 -23.15
N LEU A 689 14.40 -8.37 -23.89
CA LEU A 689 14.18 -8.61 -25.30
C LEU A 689 12.94 -9.48 -25.59
N LEU A 690 12.79 -10.64 -24.94
CA LEU A 690 11.78 -11.64 -25.31
C LEU A 690 10.43 -11.49 -24.62
N VAL A 691 10.35 -10.72 -23.53
CA VAL A 691 9.14 -10.60 -22.71
C VAL A 691 8.75 -9.14 -22.54
N ASP A 692 9.66 -8.32 -22.04
CA ASP A 692 9.34 -6.95 -21.62
C ASP A 692 9.06 -6.00 -22.81
N ILE A 693 9.81 -6.10 -23.93
CA ILE A 693 9.54 -5.30 -25.14
C ILE A 693 8.23 -5.70 -25.84
N PRO A 694 7.97 -6.98 -26.18
CA PRO A 694 6.70 -7.37 -26.80
C PRO A 694 5.47 -7.06 -25.93
N LEU A 695 5.59 -7.21 -24.61
CA LEU A 695 4.53 -6.84 -23.67
C LEU A 695 4.35 -5.32 -23.58
N ALA A 696 5.43 -4.52 -23.63
CA ALA A 696 5.34 -3.06 -23.67
C ALA A 696 4.59 -2.56 -24.91
N VAL A 697 4.87 -3.14 -26.08
CA VAL A 697 4.14 -2.80 -27.32
C VAL A 697 2.68 -3.26 -27.24
N THR A 698 2.41 -4.42 -26.63
CA THR A 698 1.03 -4.91 -26.43
C THR A 698 0.22 -3.94 -25.55
N GLU A 699 0.69 -3.70 -24.32
CA GLU A 699 -0.03 -2.87 -23.35
C GLU A 699 -0.05 -1.38 -23.76
N GLY A 700 1.03 -0.86 -24.33
CA GLY A 700 1.11 0.50 -24.85
C GLY A 700 0.15 0.78 -26.02
N LEU A 701 -0.29 -0.26 -26.75
CA LEU A 701 -1.34 -0.15 -27.77
C LEU A 701 -2.74 -0.33 -27.18
N ARG A 702 -2.93 -1.26 -26.23
CA ARG A 702 -4.19 -1.37 -25.45
C ARG A 702 -4.52 -0.08 -24.71
N ALA A 703 -3.49 0.64 -24.28
CA ALA A 703 -3.52 1.89 -23.54
C ALA A 703 -4.15 3.08 -24.30
N VAL A 704 -4.06 3.11 -25.64
CA VAL A 704 -4.35 4.30 -26.45
C VAL A 704 -5.75 4.91 -26.24
N PRO A 705 -6.86 4.16 -26.02
CA PRO A 705 -8.18 4.75 -25.77
C PRO A 705 -8.25 5.74 -24.60
N ASN A 706 -7.42 5.57 -23.56
CA ASN A 706 -7.35 6.53 -22.45
C ASN A 706 -6.91 7.94 -22.93
N LEU A 707 -6.10 8.07 -24.01
CA LEU A 707 -5.68 9.38 -24.58
C LEU A 707 -6.85 10.23 -25.09
N TYR A 708 -8.00 9.61 -25.39
CA TYR A 708 -9.20 10.30 -25.83
C TYR A 708 -10.42 10.02 -24.95
N GLY A 709 -10.16 9.73 -23.67
CA GLY A 709 -11.16 9.68 -22.59
C GLY A 709 -11.95 8.37 -22.49
N GLU A 710 -11.48 7.27 -23.07
CA GLU A 710 -12.20 5.99 -23.09
C GLU A 710 -11.52 4.91 -22.23
N PRO A 711 -12.29 4.17 -21.40
CA PRO A 711 -11.72 3.26 -20.41
C PRO A 711 -11.11 2.02 -21.06
N VAL A 712 -9.82 1.80 -20.81
CA VAL A 712 -9.10 0.59 -21.23
C VAL A 712 -9.61 -0.65 -20.50
N ARG A 713 -9.95 -1.70 -21.26
CA ARG A 713 -10.49 -2.96 -20.73
C ARG A 713 -9.37 -3.82 -20.14
N LYS A 714 -9.39 -4.00 -18.81
CA LYS A 714 -8.55 -4.96 -18.07
C LYS A 714 -8.84 -6.41 -18.54
N HIS A 715 -7.81 -7.25 -18.56
CA HIS A 715 -7.90 -8.68 -18.90
C HIS A 715 -7.81 -9.58 -17.64
N ASP A 716 -7.91 -10.91 -17.79
CA ASP A 716 -7.59 -11.83 -16.68
C ASP A 716 -6.07 -11.82 -16.41
N ALA A 717 -5.65 -12.12 -15.17
CA ALA A 717 -4.24 -12.08 -14.81
C ALA A 717 -3.41 -13.24 -15.41
N VAL A 718 -2.22 -12.92 -15.92
CA VAL A 718 -1.25 -13.91 -16.40
C VAL A 718 -0.42 -14.43 -15.20
N GLU A 719 -0.75 -15.63 -14.70
CA GLU A 719 -0.05 -16.29 -13.58
C GLU A 719 0.99 -17.35 -14.02
N GLY A 720 1.06 -17.64 -15.32
CA GLY A 720 1.84 -18.74 -15.89
C GLY A 720 1.42 -19.05 -17.34
N PHE A 721 2.09 -19.98 -18.02
CA PHE A 721 1.94 -20.21 -19.47
C PHE A 721 0.48 -20.48 -19.90
N ARG A 722 -0.23 -21.38 -19.20
CA ARG A 722 -1.62 -21.73 -19.55
C ARG A 722 -2.59 -20.55 -19.40
N SER A 723 -2.44 -19.73 -18.37
CA SER A 723 -3.18 -18.47 -18.22
C SER A 723 -2.78 -17.47 -19.31
N GLY A 724 -1.50 -17.36 -19.67
CA GLY A 724 -1.03 -16.50 -20.76
C GLY A 724 -1.69 -16.83 -22.10
N VAL A 725 -1.76 -18.11 -22.46
CA VAL A 725 -2.50 -18.60 -23.65
C VAL A 725 -4.01 -18.34 -23.54
N SER A 726 -4.60 -18.52 -22.36
CA SER A 726 -6.03 -18.23 -22.15
C SER A 726 -6.36 -16.73 -22.20
N VAL A 727 -5.46 -15.87 -21.76
CA VAL A 727 -5.59 -14.41 -21.84
C VAL A 727 -5.49 -14.01 -23.30
N ALA A 728 -4.41 -14.41 -23.99
CA ALA A 728 -4.20 -14.18 -25.42
C ALA A 728 -5.41 -14.50 -26.29
N GLY A 729 -6.01 -15.70 -26.14
CA GLY A 729 -7.21 -16.08 -26.90
C GLY A 729 -8.43 -15.20 -26.59
N LYS A 730 -8.65 -14.87 -25.30
CA LYS A 730 -9.75 -13.99 -24.88
C LYS A 730 -9.57 -12.55 -25.38
N THR A 731 -8.39 -11.97 -25.19
CA THR A 731 -8.07 -10.60 -25.60
C THR A 731 -8.12 -10.48 -27.11
N PHE A 732 -7.52 -11.41 -27.85
CA PHE A 732 -7.55 -11.39 -29.32
C PHE A 732 -8.98 -11.30 -29.86
N CYS A 733 -9.89 -12.17 -29.42
CA CYS A 733 -11.28 -12.14 -29.86
C CYS A 733 -12.03 -10.87 -29.41
N GLN A 734 -11.74 -10.34 -28.23
CA GLN A 734 -12.40 -9.13 -27.69
C GLN A 734 -11.93 -7.86 -28.38
N ASP A 735 -10.63 -7.71 -28.57
CA ASP A 735 -9.99 -6.49 -29.09
C ASP A 735 -10.12 -6.41 -30.62
N MET A 736 -10.04 -7.54 -31.35
CA MET A 736 -10.41 -7.60 -32.77
C MET A 736 -11.89 -7.24 -33.00
N LYS A 737 -12.80 -7.78 -32.16
CA LYS A 737 -14.22 -7.42 -32.24
C LYS A 737 -14.42 -5.93 -31.95
N GLY A 738 -13.82 -5.42 -30.87
CA GLY A 738 -13.88 -4.02 -30.47
C GLY A 738 -13.44 -3.10 -31.60
N GLY A 739 -12.19 -3.25 -32.07
CA GLY A 739 -11.65 -2.42 -33.16
C GLY A 739 -12.54 -2.36 -34.41
N LEU A 740 -13.19 -3.47 -34.78
CA LEU A 740 -14.14 -3.50 -35.90
C LEU A 740 -15.49 -2.83 -35.58
N THR A 741 -16.05 -3.02 -34.37
CA THR A 741 -17.33 -2.39 -33.99
C THR A 741 -17.20 -0.90 -33.71
N ASP A 742 -16.06 -0.47 -33.17
CA ASP A 742 -15.80 0.87 -32.66
C ASP A 742 -15.90 1.95 -33.77
N ILE A 743 -15.52 1.61 -35.00
CA ILE A 743 -15.74 2.46 -36.19
C ILE A 743 -17.21 2.87 -36.30
N PHE A 744 -18.13 1.92 -36.18
CA PHE A 744 -19.57 2.19 -36.29
C PHE A 744 -20.13 2.80 -35.01
N VAL A 745 -19.70 2.33 -33.84
CA VAL A 745 -20.19 2.80 -32.53
C VAL A 745 -19.82 4.26 -32.31
N HIS A 746 -18.55 4.64 -32.40
CA HIS A 746 -18.12 6.03 -32.14
C HIS A 746 -18.64 7.00 -33.21
N THR A 747 -18.69 6.60 -34.49
CA THR A 747 -19.33 7.43 -35.53
C THR A 747 -20.82 7.65 -35.24
N TYR A 748 -21.53 6.64 -34.74
CA TYR A 748 -22.95 6.76 -34.39
C TYR A 748 -23.19 7.60 -33.13
N THR A 749 -22.48 7.34 -32.02
CA THR A 749 -22.64 8.12 -30.78
C THR A 749 -22.19 9.57 -30.98
N GLY A 750 -21.04 9.78 -31.60
CA GLY A 750 -20.56 11.09 -31.99
C GLY A 750 -21.57 11.83 -32.88
N LYS A 751 -22.17 11.16 -33.87
CA LYS A 751 -23.24 11.75 -34.70
C LYS A 751 -24.46 12.17 -33.89
N LYS A 752 -24.84 11.38 -32.88
CA LYS A 752 -25.95 11.67 -31.97
C LYS A 752 -25.66 12.86 -31.04
N GLU A 753 -24.41 13.03 -30.62
CA GLU A 753 -23.97 14.05 -29.65
C GLU A 753 -23.63 15.40 -30.30
N GLN A 754 -22.93 15.41 -31.43
CA GLN A 754 -22.37 16.63 -32.05
C GLN A 754 -22.59 16.68 -33.58
N GLY A 755 -23.62 16.00 -34.09
CA GLY A 755 -24.00 16.03 -35.50
C GLY A 755 -22.88 15.59 -36.46
N ALA A 756 -22.72 16.29 -37.59
CA ALA A 756 -21.70 15.96 -38.59
C ALA A 756 -20.25 16.07 -38.02
N LEU A 757 -19.99 17.05 -37.16
CA LEU A 757 -18.68 17.22 -36.50
C LEU A 757 -18.37 16.04 -35.57
N GLY A 758 -19.37 15.60 -34.80
CA GLY A 758 -19.25 14.42 -33.95
C GLY A 758 -19.11 13.11 -34.72
N ALA A 759 -19.80 12.98 -35.85
CA ALA A 759 -19.64 11.83 -36.75
C ALA A 759 -18.18 11.71 -37.25
N ALA A 760 -17.57 12.84 -37.63
CA ALA A 760 -16.17 12.89 -38.07
C ALA A 760 -15.18 12.59 -36.93
N LYS A 761 -15.37 13.19 -35.74
CA LYS A 761 -14.58 12.88 -34.53
C LYS A 761 -14.69 11.39 -34.16
N GLY A 762 -15.91 10.85 -34.22
CA GLY A 762 -16.20 9.45 -33.93
C GLY A 762 -15.55 8.49 -34.92
N LEU A 763 -15.57 8.81 -36.22
CA LEU A 763 -14.86 8.05 -37.24
C LEU A 763 -13.35 8.06 -37.00
N GLY A 764 -12.77 9.21 -36.64
CA GLY A 764 -11.36 9.33 -36.26
C GLY A 764 -10.99 8.45 -35.07
N LYS A 765 -11.76 8.52 -33.97
CA LYS A 765 -11.62 7.63 -32.81
C LYS A 765 -11.69 6.15 -33.20
N GLY A 766 -12.71 5.77 -33.98
CA GLY A 766 -12.93 4.39 -34.41
C GLY A 766 -11.80 3.84 -35.29
N VAL A 767 -11.25 4.63 -36.21
CA VAL A 767 -10.10 4.21 -37.03
C VAL A 767 -8.84 4.02 -36.18
N VAL A 768 -8.57 4.92 -35.23
CA VAL A 768 -7.47 4.75 -34.26
C VAL A 768 -7.70 3.50 -33.39
N SER A 769 -8.94 3.28 -32.94
CA SER A 769 -9.32 2.10 -32.16
C SER A 769 -9.12 0.79 -32.95
N LEU A 770 -9.51 0.75 -34.24
CA LEU A 770 -9.24 -0.40 -35.11
C LEU A 770 -7.75 -0.72 -35.17
N VAL A 771 -6.92 0.27 -35.53
CA VAL A 771 -5.47 0.07 -35.69
C VAL A 771 -4.84 -0.40 -34.37
N THR A 772 -5.13 0.27 -33.26
CA THR A 772 -4.50 -0.02 -31.97
C THR A 772 -4.98 -1.34 -31.37
N LYS A 773 -6.29 -1.61 -31.35
CA LYS A 773 -6.84 -2.85 -30.77
C LYS A 773 -6.52 -4.09 -31.61
N SER A 774 -6.54 -4.02 -32.95
CA SER A 774 -6.14 -5.16 -33.79
C SER A 774 -4.64 -5.47 -33.72
N THR A 775 -3.80 -4.44 -33.62
CA THR A 775 -2.35 -4.62 -33.44
C THR A 775 -2.04 -5.16 -32.04
N ALA A 776 -2.66 -4.62 -30.99
CA ALA A 776 -2.57 -5.13 -29.62
C ALA A 776 -3.05 -6.59 -29.50
N ALA A 777 -4.18 -6.93 -30.12
CA ALA A 777 -4.69 -8.30 -30.20
C ALA A 777 -3.63 -9.26 -30.78
N THR A 778 -2.99 -8.86 -31.87
CA THR A 778 -2.00 -9.66 -32.59
C THR A 778 -0.72 -9.85 -31.77
N PHE A 779 -0.17 -8.80 -31.15
CA PHE A 779 0.98 -8.95 -30.25
C PHE A 779 0.63 -9.73 -28.96
N GLY A 780 -0.59 -9.60 -28.46
CA GLY A 780 -1.12 -10.36 -27.31
C GLY A 780 -1.03 -11.88 -27.48
N LEU A 781 -1.14 -12.38 -28.71
CA LEU A 781 -0.95 -13.82 -29.02
C LEU A 781 0.48 -14.33 -28.73
N VAL A 782 1.47 -13.44 -28.63
CA VAL A 782 2.88 -13.78 -28.35
C VAL A 782 3.29 -13.31 -26.95
N SER A 783 2.90 -12.09 -26.55
CA SER A 783 3.36 -11.46 -25.31
C SER A 783 2.77 -12.10 -24.05
N TYR A 784 1.47 -12.40 -23.98
CA TYR A 784 0.88 -13.03 -22.79
C TYR A 784 1.38 -14.48 -22.57
N PRO A 785 1.54 -15.34 -23.60
CA PRO A 785 2.19 -16.63 -23.43
C PRO A 785 3.66 -16.52 -23.01
N ALA A 786 4.43 -15.57 -23.57
CA ALA A 786 5.83 -15.34 -23.18
C ALA A 786 5.97 -14.84 -21.73
N GLN A 787 5.14 -13.89 -21.31
CA GLN A 787 4.99 -13.45 -19.91
C GLN A 787 4.59 -14.62 -19.01
N GLY A 788 3.70 -15.49 -19.48
CA GLY A 788 3.31 -16.72 -18.80
C GLY A 788 4.46 -17.72 -18.65
N ILE A 789 5.32 -17.88 -19.66
CA ILE A 789 6.56 -18.68 -19.55
C ILE A 789 7.48 -18.05 -18.51
N TYR A 790 7.76 -16.74 -18.59
CA TYR A 790 8.60 -16.04 -17.63
C TYR A 790 8.11 -16.20 -16.19
N ARG A 791 6.81 -16.00 -15.92
CA ARG A 791 6.22 -16.23 -14.59
C ARG A 791 6.29 -17.69 -14.13
N SER A 792 6.21 -18.64 -15.05
CA SER A 792 6.40 -20.07 -14.74
C SER A 792 7.85 -20.38 -14.35
N ILE A 793 8.83 -19.73 -15.01
CA ILE A 793 10.27 -19.85 -14.70
C ILE A 793 10.59 -19.15 -13.38
N TRP A 794 10.14 -17.91 -13.19
CA TRP A 794 10.33 -17.15 -11.95
C TRP A 794 9.78 -17.91 -10.74
N ALA A 795 8.57 -18.45 -10.85
CA ALA A 795 8.00 -19.31 -9.83
C ALA A 795 8.86 -20.56 -9.55
N ALA A 796 9.47 -21.17 -10.56
CA ALA A 796 10.38 -22.30 -10.35
C ALA A 796 11.68 -21.90 -9.64
N SER A 797 12.26 -20.74 -9.97
CA SER A 797 13.44 -20.19 -9.29
C SER A 797 13.17 -19.88 -7.81
N TYR A 798 12.02 -19.30 -7.50
CA TYR A 798 11.59 -19.00 -6.12
C TYR A 798 10.61 -20.05 -5.60
N ALA A 799 11.00 -21.33 -5.73
CA ALA A 799 10.26 -22.44 -5.16
C ALA A 799 10.43 -22.52 -3.64
N ASP A 800 11.64 -22.29 -3.12
CA ASP A 800 11.98 -22.54 -1.72
C ASP A 800 11.39 -21.52 -0.74
N THR A 801 11.36 -20.23 -1.09
CA THR A 801 10.63 -19.20 -0.32
C THR A 801 9.16 -19.58 -0.12
N ARG A 802 8.54 -20.18 -1.14
CA ARG A 802 7.12 -20.58 -1.11
C ARG A 802 6.91 -21.93 -0.43
N ARG A 803 7.94 -22.79 -0.39
CA ARG A 803 7.96 -23.99 0.47
C ARG A 803 7.97 -23.57 1.93
N SER A 804 8.90 -22.70 2.34
CA SER A 804 8.98 -22.18 3.73
C SER A 804 7.63 -21.67 4.25
N ILE A 805 6.91 -20.84 3.49
CA ILE A 805 5.54 -20.37 3.86
C ILE A 805 4.56 -21.54 4.09
N GLU A 806 4.65 -22.61 3.30
CA GLU A 806 3.82 -23.81 3.44
C GLU A 806 4.27 -24.73 4.58
N ASP A 807 5.56 -24.69 4.95
CA ASP A 807 6.12 -25.40 6.10
C ASP A 807 5.69 -24.72 7.41
N GLU A 808 5.79 -23.39 7.53
CA GLU A 808 5.29 -22.62 8.69
C GLU A 808 3.79 -22.81 8.91
N LYS A 809 2.99 -22.88 7.83
CA LYS A 809 1.56 -23.22 7.91
C LYS A 809 1.29 -24.63 8.45
N LEU A 810 2.21 -25.57 8.26
CA LEU A 810 2.10 -26.93 8.82
C LEU A 810 2.62 -27.00 10.26
N LEU A 811 3.67 -26.24 10.59
CA LEU A 811 4.15 -26.09 11.98
C LEU A 811 3.09 -25.42 12.87
N GLU A 812 2.38 -24.42 12.37
CA GLU A 812 1.25 -23.82 13.07
C GLU A 812 0.06 -24.80 13.18
N GLY A 813 -0.22 -25.60 12.15
CA GLY A 813 -1.22 -26.66 12.22
C GLY A 813 -0.89 -27.72 13.26
N ASP A 814 0.37 -28.15 13.32
CA ASP A 814 0.91 -29.07 14.32
C ASP A 814 0.77 -28.52 15.74
N TRP A 815 1.12 -27.25 15.94
CA TRP A 815 0.95 -26.54 17.20
C TRP A 815 -0.52 -26.53 17.62
N MET A 816 -1.43 -26.05 16.77
CA MET A 816 -2.88 -26.00 17.04
C MET A 816 -3.48 -27.36 17.46
N VAL A 817 -3.04 -28.48 16.85
CA VAL A 817 -3.48 -29.83 17.24
C VAL A 817 -2.92 -30.22 18.61
N SER A 818 -1.67 -29.87 18.91
CA SER A 818 -1.03 -30.19 20.20
C SER A 818 -1.63 -29.44 21.40
N MET A 819 -2.27 -28.29 21.19
CA MET A 819 -3.02 -27.58 22.26
C MET A 819 -4.37 -28.24 22.60
N SER A 820 -4.93 -29.05 21.70
CA SER A 820 -6.27 -29.62 21.85
C SER A 820 -6.32 -31.04 21.25
N PRO A 821 -5.95 -32.08 22.02
CA PRO A 821 -6.08 -33.48 21.57
C PRO A 821 -7.50 -33.80 21.09
N GLY A 822 -7.63 -34.31 19.86
CA GLY A 822 -8.94 -34.46 19.20
C GLY A 822 -9.50 -33.15 18.63
N TRP A 823 -8.63 -32.31 18.05
CA TRP A 823 -8.96 -30.98 17.51
C TRP A 823 -10.23 -31.01 16.63
N LYS A 824 -11.33 -30.47 17.16
CA LYS A 824 -12.72 -30.51 16.64
C LYS A 824 -13.33 -31.90 16.39
N MET A 825 -12.56 -32.89 15.95
CA MET A 825 -13.01 -34.24 15.60
C MET A 825 -11.83 -35.24 15.70
N ASP A 826 -12.13 -36.53 15.73
CA ASP A 826 -11.12 -37.58 15.60
C ASP A 826 -10.32 -37.42 14.28
N HIS A 827 -9.00 -37.57 14.38
CA HIS A 827 -8.09 -37.59 13.25
C HIS A 827 -8.41 -38.71 12.25
N ALA A 828 -8.98 -39.84 12.73
CA ALA A 828 -9.43 -40.93 11.87
C ALA A 828 -10.57 -40.51 10.93
N ALA A 829 -11.55 -39.77 11.43
CA ALA A 829 -12.67 -39.26 10.63
C ALA A 829 -12.21 -38.21 9.60
N ILE A 830 -11.30 -37.30 9.99
CA ILE A 830 -10.68 -36.32 9.07
C ILE A 830 -9.93 -37.04 7.92
N VAL A 831 -9.33 -38.20 8.19
CA VAL A 831 -8.68 -39.07 7.20
C VAL A 831 -9.71 -39.76 6.28
N GLU A 832 -10.83 -40.21 6.80
CA GLU A 832 -11.92 -40.83 6.03
C GLU A 832 -12.59 -39.82 5.09
N ASP A 833 -12.96 -38.63 5.60
CA ASP A 833 -13.49 -37.51 4.82
C ASP A 833 -12.59 -37.16 3.63
N PHE A 834 -11.27 -37.10 3.85
CA PHE A 834 -10.32 -36.78 2.78
C PHE A 834 -10.30 -37.83 1.66
N GLU A 835 -10.34 -39.12 2.01
CA GLU A 835 -10.42 -40.20 1.02
C GLU A 835 -11.78 -40.19 0.29
N GLY A 836 -12.87 -39.83 0.98
CA GLY A 836 -14.20 -39.61 0.41
C GLY A 836 -14.22 -38.46 -0.61
N MET A 837 -13.72 -37.27 -0.24
CA MET A 837 -13.61 -36.11 -1.14
C MET A 837 -12.71 -36.36 -2.38
N LYS A 838 -11.75 -37.28 -2.24
CA LYS A 838 -10.84 -37.73 -3.30
C LYS A 838 -11.51 -38.77 -4.21
N GLY A 839 -12.34 -39.65 -3.67
CA GLY A 839 -13.12 -40.66 -4.41
C GLY A 839 -14.30 -40.10 -5.19
N THR A 840 -15.13 -39.23 -4.58
CA THR A 840 -16.37 -38.71 -5.20
C THR A 840 -16.14 -37.81 -6.41
N ARG A 841 -14.90 -37.39 -6.67
CA ARG A 841 -14.48 -36.65 -7.88
C ARG A 841 -13.68 -37.53 -8.86
N GLY A 842 -13.69 -38.85 -8.70
CA GLY A 842 -13.06 -39.83 -9.60
C GLY A 842 -13.96 -40.38 -10.70
N GLN A 843 -15.29 -40.27 -10.52
CA GLN A 843 -16.32 -40.54 -11.53
C GLN A 843 -16.64 -39.27 -12.32
#